data_AF-A0A414R4W8-F1
#
_entry.id   AF-A0A414R4W8-F1
#
_cell.length_a   1.000
_cell.length_b   1.000
_cell.length_c   1.000
_cell.angle_alpha   90.00
_cell.angle_beta   90.00
_cell.angle_gamma   90.00
#
_symmetry.space_group_name_H-M   'P 1'
#
loop_
_entity.id
_entity.type
_entity.pdbx_description
1 polymer ?
#
loop_
_entity_poly.entity_id
_entity_poly.type
_entity_poly.pdbx_seq_one_letter_code
_entity_poly.pdbx_strand_id
1 'polypeptide(L)'
;MHRFFRLWKKQRMKKYGACMLCMAITMTMFQPVLGSIGPGTDTLKTDEGTPVKSIYVSDSSTSDIESLFQGKNKDDGRIETDKSVMYGKDDYSIFNSYNPGEFSVILSALGQKYIDTTSGIIHIPLDVVLVLDISGSMSVDGDGKRADNLVKAVNKTITYLMKEDENNRVAVVAYNTKATKILPLGRYYVGSKADYSNTNSYFSVSKSSKNDGYKKLDIGKIKNESTNNLTDKASKSIEVYGATYIQDGIKQGADILINEKTTTYTDSVSGQKVTRTPNILLLSDGCPTLGNSDYKNLPWNKKFGDGSCCGSENTTDNNKEYSENDKGIFGYYTILTAKYYKDSVSKHYNGQADHKNNKFFTVGVGVTEGEGYDYISQVLHPTAQNLERCKNSKDPRANELHKALTKQYANNTKITVGSKNTGVQAKSSTYYYTNPYSNYDYADNSKMAKDDAMDSETLAQIFKQFLQEGMEIINYHSCVEEGLDNAVEFTDKIGQGMEIKETPILRYNGINYKAAKISEDGNVTTYIYEGKVPSATDGNDDVNLKNIKVTVTKNSKGLQNVKFTIPSKLLPENIQIQGGTQYTKALPIRLCYKVGPTKEAILEAATFETMEMEKILYTNMWDEGKEATATYIPNSENPYYYGYEENPNFVGYEEGEIAKDKNTTKTKQYSRSYGKIKNKTITATLGNNGKLTISAANTNKIYQLPDTGGNGTNTYTYIGAILIATSLIYNRYKKNRDNINLT
;
A
#
# COMPACT_ATOMS: atom_id res chain seq x y z
N MET A 1 8.03 43.90 51.81
CA MET A 1 7.11 44.96 51.33
C MET A 1 7.78 45.78 50.25
N HIS A 2 7.04 46.03 49.16
CA HIS A 2 7.28 47.08 48.16
C HIS A 2 8.73 47.42 47.76
N ARG A 3 9.30 46.66 46.80
CA ARG A 3 10.09 47.24 45.68
C ARG A 3 10.64 46.26 44.63
N PHE A 4 10.38 44.95 44.72
CA PHE A 4 10.87 43.97 43.74
C PHE A 4 9.85 43.43 42.73
N PHE A 5 8.63 43.99 42.66
CA PHE A 5 7.55 43.49 41.81
C PHE A 5 7.20 44.35 40.57
N ARG A 6 7.97 45.39 40.23
CA ARG A 6 7.63 46.32 39.14
C ARG A 6 8.57 46.36 37.93
N LEU A 7 9.65 45.58 37.90
CA LEU A 7 10.57 45.51 36.74
C LEU A 7 10.63 44.15 36.04
N TRP A 8 9.93 43.13 36.56
CA TRP A 8 9.81 41.81 35.92
C TRP A 8 8.45 41.58 35.24
N LYS A 9 7.81 42.65 34.76
CA LYS A 9 6.55 42.57 33.98
C LYS A 9 6.52 43.40 32.69
N LYS A 10 7.61 44.12 32.36
CA LYS A 10 7.69 44.99 31.17
C LYS A 10 8.54 44.48 30.00
N GLN A 11 9.20 43.33 30.13
CA GLN A 11 9.94 42.70 29.01
C GLN A 11 9.34 41.39 28.47
N ARG A 12 8.30 40.82 29.12
CA ARG A 12 7.53 39.69 28.54
C ARG A 12 6.31 40.12 27.71
N MET A 13 5.85 41.36 27.83
CA MET A 13 4.66 41.88 27.10
C MET A 13 4.94 42.44 25.69
N LYS A 14 6.16 42.29 25.15
CA LYS A 14 6.48 42.64 23.75
C LYS A 14 6.76 41.43 22.84
N LYS A 15 6.89 40.21 23.40
CA LYS A 15 7.02 38.98 22.59
C LYS A 15 5.70 38.20 22.45
N TYR A 16 4.73 38.39 23.35
CA TYR A 16 3.39 37.79 23.19
C TYR A 16 2.43 38.62 22.31
N GLY A 17 2.70 39.92 22.13
CA GLY A 17 1.92 40.76 21.21
C GLY A 17 2.29 40.54 19.73
N ALA A 18 3.55 40.22 19.43
CA ALA A 18 3.99 39.93 18.07
C ALA A 18 3.60 38.50 17.62
N CYS A 19 3.58 37.53 18.54
CA CYS A 19 3.09 36.18 18.23
C CYS A 19 1.57 36.10 18.12
N MET A 20 0.79 36.91 18.87
CA MET A 20 -0.66 36.99 18.64
C MET A 20 -1.03 37.81 17.40
N LEU A 21 -0.23 38.79 17.00
CA LEU A 21 -0.44 39.48 15.71
C LEU A 21 0.01 38.61 14.53
N CYS A 22 1.08 37.82 14.67
CA CYS A 22 1.45 36.82 13.65
C CYS A 22 0.47 35.64 13.62
N MET A 23 -0.06 35.15 14.76
CA MET A 23 -1.13 34.14 14.75
C MET A 23 -2.46 34.70 14.23
N ALA A 24 -2.77 35.98 14.44
CA ALA A 24 -3.94 36.62 13.83
C ALA A 24 -3.73 36.89 12.32
N ILE A 25 -2.49 37.03 11.85
CA ILE A 25 -2.15 37.22 10.43
C ILE A 25 -1.90 35.87 9.71
N THR A 26 -1.55 34.79 10.42
CA THR A 26 -1.44 33.43 9.83
C THR A 26 -2.71 32.61 9.96
N MET A 27 -3.58 32.88 10.95
CA MET A 27 -4.95 32.32 11.01
C MET A 27 -5.96 33.06 10.13
N THR A 28 -5.56 34.15 9.47
CA THR A 28 -6.35 34.80 8.41
C THR A 28 -5.86 34.50 6.99
N MET A 29 -4.82 33.66 6.82
CA MET A 29 -4.31 33.26 5.49
C MET A 29 -4.54 31.79 5.11
N PHE A 30 -5.29 31.04 5.92
CA PHE A 30 -5.89 29.76 5.50
C PHE A 30 -7.31 29.65 6.08
N GLN A 31 -8.19 30.56 5.65
CA GLN A 31 -9.56 30.15 5.45
C GLN A 31 -9.64 29.67 3.99
N PRO A 32 -10.11 28.45 3.69
CA PRO A 32 -10.62 28.22 2.34
C PRO A 32 -11.72 29.26 2.15
N VAL A 33 -11.54 30.16 1.20
CA VAL A 33 -12.58 31.11 0.79
C VAL A 33 -13.66 30.31 0.06
N LEU A 34 -14.37 29.45 0.79
CA LEU A 34 -15.63 28.85 0.40
C LEU A 34 -16.73 29.85 0.77
N GLY A 35 -16.66 31.01 0.11
CA GLY A 35 -17.71 32.00 0.14
C GLY A 35 -18.85 31.52 -0.76
N SER A 36 -20.01 31.24 -0.17
CA SER A 36 -21.28 31.27 -0.88
C SER A 36 -21.33 32.58 -1.69
N ILE A 37 -21.53 32.49 -3.01
CA ILE A 37 -21.75 33.68 -3.81
C ILE A 37 -23.21 34.07 -3.58
N GLY A 38 -23.45 35.26 -3.03
CA GLY A 38 -24.79 35.85 -3.01
C GLY A 38 -25.34 36.01 -4.43
N PRO A 39 -26.63 36.39 -4.59
CA PRO A 39 -27.21 36.58 -5.91
C PRO A 39 -26.36 37.57 -6.73
N GLY A 40 -25.82 37.07 -7.85
CA GLY A 40 -25.10 37.87 -8.83
C GLY A 40 -25.96 38.14 -10.05
N THR A 41 -25.54 39.07 -10.90
CA THR A 41 -26.24 39.41 -12.14
C THR A 41 -25.34 39.26 -13.34
N ASP A 42 -25.89 38.76 -14.43
CA ASP A 42 -25.21 38.66 -15.72
C ASP A 42 -26.18 38.99 -16.86
N THR A 43 -25.66 39.27 -18.05
CA THR A 43 -26.46 39.55 -19.25
C THR A 43 -26.27 38.43 -20.26
N LEU A 44 -27.33 37.65 -20.43
CA LEU A 44 -27.48 36.68 -21.51
C LEU A 44 -27.87 37.41 -22.80
N LYS A 45 -27.69 36.76 -23.95
CA LYS A 45 -28.14 37.27 -25.24
C LYS A 45 -28.76 36.15 -26.06
N THR A 46 -29.81 36.47 -26.82
CA THR A 46 -30.28 35.61 -27.91
C THR A 46 -29.23 35.58 -29.03
N ASP A 47 -29.37 34.65 -29.97
CA ASP A 47 -28.52 34.60 -31.19
C ASP A 47 -28.62 35.91 -32.01
N GLU A 48 -29.74 36.64 -31.90
CA GLU A 48 -29.97 37.96 -32.52
C GLU A 48 -29.41 39.14 -31.70
N GLY A 49 -28.81 38.86 -30.53
CA GLY A 49 -28.21 39.87 -29.67
C GLY A 49 -29.17 40.55 -28.68
N THR A 50 -30.44 40.14 -28.62
CA THR A 50 -31.42 40.68 -27.68
C THR A 50 -30.98 40.34 -26.24
N PRO A 51 -30.78 41.35 -25.37
CA PRO A 51 -30.31 41.11 -24.02
C PRO A 51 -31.40 40.48 -23.15
N VAL A 52 -30.98 39.53 -22.31
CA VAL A 52 -31.80 38.89 -21.27
C VAL A 52 -31.10 39.08 -19.93
N LYS A 53 -31.82 39.64 -18.97
CA LYS A 53 -31.31 39.82 -17.61
C LYS A 53 -31.27 38.45 -16.95
N SER A 54 -30.17 38.15 -16.27
CA SER A 54 -30.06 36.94 -15.46
C SER A 54 -29.62 37.26 -14.04
N ILE A 55 -30.20 36.53 -13.09
CA ILE A 55 -29.80 36.51 -11.69
C ILE A 55 -29.41 35.07 -11.38
N TYR A 56 -28.19 34.87 -10.90
CA TYR A 56 -27.67 33.54 -10.61
C TYR A 56 -27.34 33.38 -9.13
N VAL A 57 -27.49 32.15 -8.67
CA VAL A 57 -27.07 31.69 -7.35
C VAL A 57 -26.56 30.26 -7.49
N SER A 58 -25.46 29.93 -6.83
CA SER A 58 -25.00 28.54 -6.69
C SER A 58 -24.70 28.24 -5.23
N ASP A 59 -24.87 26.98 -4.86
CA ASP A 59 -24.47 26.51 -3.53
C ASP A 59 -22.94 26.59 -3.35
N SER A 60 -22.47 26.49 -2.11
CA SER A 60 -21.04 26.40 -1.83
C SER A 60 -20.46 25.12 -2.42
N SER A 61 -19.25 25.21 -2.98
CA SER A 61 -18.55 24.02 -3.47
C SER A 61 -18.19 23.07 -2.33
N THR A 62 -18.29 21.77 -2.60
CA THR A 62 -17.89 20.66 -1.75
C THR A 62 -16.96 19.69 -2.51
N SER A 63 -16.35 20.15 -3.61
CA SER A 63 -15.61 19.25 -4.52
C SER A 63 -14.29 18.73 -3.95
N ASP A 64 -13.80 19.39 -2.88
CA ASP A 64 -12.72 18.92 -2.01
C ASP A 64 -13.23 17.87 -1.00
N ILE A 65 -13.85 16.82 -1.53
CA ILE A 65 -14.51 15.75 -0.75
C ILE A 65 -13.53 15.02 0.19
N GLU A 66 -12.23 15.01 -0.14
CA GLU A 66 -11.15 14.47 0.65
C GLU A 66 -10.95 15.22 1.98
N SER A 67 -11.28 16.52 2.03
CA SER A 67 -11.24 17.33 3.26
C SER A 67 -12.34 16.96 4.27
N LEU A 68 -13.38 16.25 3.83
CA LEU A 68 -14.48 15.81 4.68
C LEU A 68 -14.10 14.60 5.55
N PHE A 69 -12.99 13.94 5.25
CA PHE A 69 -12.53 12.78 6.01
C PHE A 69 -11.98 13.20 7.37
N GLN A 70 -12.56 12.64 8.45
CA GLN A 70 -12.18 12.94 9.83
C GLN A 70 -11.30 11.85 10.47
N GLY A 71 -11.00 10.76 9.74
CA GLY A 71 -10.15 9.68 10.25
C GLY A 71 -10.73 8.96 11.47
N LYS A 72 -12.05 8.72 11.50
CA LYS A 72 -12.71 8.05 12.63
C LYS A 72 -13.02 6.60 12.28
N ASN A 73 -12.87 5.71 13.26
CA ASN A 73 -13.17 4.28 13.12
C ASN A 73 -14.61 3.99 12.68
N LYS A 74 -15.58 4.81 13.13
CA LYS A 74 -16.99 4.69 12.74
C LYS A 74 -17.25 4.93 11.25
N ASP A 75 -16.29 5.49 10.53
CA ASP A 75 -16.39 5.79 9.10
C ASP A 75 -15.61 4.76 8.25
N ASP A 76 -15.09 3.67 8.85
CA ASP A 76 -14.39 2.61 8.13
C ASP A 76 -15.28 1.94 7.09
N GLY A 77 -14.86 1.89 5.83
CA GLY A 77 -15.63 1.32 4.72
C GLY A 77 -16.65 2.26 4.09
N ARG A 78 -16.84 3.49 4.61
CA ARG A 78 -17.79 4.46 4.05
C ARG A 78 -17.39 4.85 2.61
N ILE A 79 -18.37 4.98 1.71
CA ILE A 79 -18.18 5.54 0.37
C ILE A 79 -18.78 6.94 0.33
N GLU A 80 -17.95 7.95 0.16
CA GLU A 80 -18.39 9.33 -0.04
C GLU A 80 -18.70 9.59 -1.51
N THR A 81 -19.82 10.25 -1.75
CA THR A 81 -20.23 10.71 -3.07
C THR A 81 -20.66 12.17 -2.96
N ASP A 82 -20.15 13.02 -3.85
CA ASP A 82 -20.43 14.44 -3.87
C ASP A 82 -20.93 14.92 -5.24
N LYS A 83 -21.79 15.93 -5.22
CA LYS A 83 -22.05 16.80 -6.36
C LYS A 83 -21.77 18.23 -5.91
N SER A 84 -20.96 18.94 -6.67
CA SER A 84 -20.67 20.36 -6.47
C SER A 84 -21.10 21.18 -7.67
N VAL A 85 -21.68 22.37 -7.44
CA VAL A 85 -22.17 23.26 -8.49
C VAL A 85 -21.70 24.68 -8.24
N MET A 86 -21.11 25.32 -9.25
CA MET A 86 -20.48 26.64 -9.13
C MET A 86 -20.78 27.49 -10.35
N TYR A 87 -21.15 28.76 -10.17
CA TYR A 87 -21.39 29.67 -11.31
C TYR A 87 -20.09 30.23 -11.89
N GLY A 88 -19.92 30.17 -13.21
CA GLY A 88 -18.87 30.88 -13.94
C GLY A 88 -17.41 30.48 -13.65
N LYS A 89 -17.19 29.44 -12.83
CA LYS A 89 -15.87 28.92 -12.46
C LYS A 89 -15.96 27.47 -11.99
N ASP A 90 -14.80 26.83 -11.85
CA ASP A 90 -14.60 25.57 -11.15
C ASP A 90 -13.36 25.63 -10.25
N ASP A 91 -13.29 24.76 -9.24
CA ASP A 91 -12.24 24.79 -8.21
C ASP A 91 -10.88 24.31 -8.73
N TYR A 92 -10.83 23.69 -9.91
CA TYR A 92 -9.63 23.07 -10.47
C TYR A 92 -9.14 23.73 -11.75
N SER A 93 -9.74 24.85 -12.17
CA SER A 93 -9.46 25.53 -13.44
C SER A 93 -9.47 24.58 -14.65
N ILE A 94 -10.43 23.65 -14.67
CA ILE A 94 -10.58 22.62 -15.71
C ILE A 94 -10.97 23.25 -17.03
N PHE A 95 -11.87 24.24 -16.98
CA PHE A 95 -12.36 24.92 -18.16
C PHE A 95 -11.76 26.33 -18.25
N ASN A 96 -11.38 26.73 -19.47
CA ASN A 96 -10.68 28.00 -19.70
C ASN A 96 -11.57 29.24 -19.55
N SER A 97 -12.88 29.10 -19.76
CA SER A 97 -13.85 30.20 -19.74
C SER A 97 -15.26 29.67 -19.50
N TYR A 98 -16.16 30.56 -19.08
CA TYR A 98 -17.59 30.30 -18.92
C TYR A 98 -18.38 31.41 -19.58
N ASN A 99 -19.44 31.06 -20.30
CA ASN A 99 -20.38 32.04 -20.82
C ASN A 99 -21.37 32.47 -19.72
N PRO A 100 -22.01 33.64 -19.87
CA PRO A 100 -23.13 34.02 -19.01
C PRO A 100 -24.17 32.90 -18.89
N GLY A 101 -24.63 32.63 -17.66
CA GLY A 101 -25.59 31.57 -17.36
C GLY A 101 -25.00 30.17 -17.20
N GLU A 102 -23.70 29.97 -17.39
CA GLU A 102 -23.06 28.65 -17.26
C GLU A 102 -22.58 28.36 -15.83
N PHE A 103 -22.86 27.13 -15.40
CA PHE A 103 -22.41 26.55 -14.15
C PHE A 103 -21.45 25.39 -14.42
N SER A 104 -20.42 25.26 -13.61
CA SER A 104 -19.65 24.03 -13.49
C SER A 104 -20.36 23.05 -12.57
N VAL A 105 -20.35 21.78 -12.93
CA VAL A 105 -20.82 20.66 -12.12
C VAL A 105 -19.70 19.64 -12.00
N ILE A 106 -19.43 19.20 -10.77
CA ILE A 106 -18.42 18.20 -10.44
C ILE A 106 -19.08 17.07 -9.66
N LEU A 107 -18.99 15.85 -10.19
CA LEU A 107 -19.41 14.61 -9.51
C LEU A 107 -18.16 13.87 -9.03
N SER A 108 -18.10 13.50 -7.75
CA SER A 108 -16.91 12.89 -7.14
C SER A 108 -17.26 11.70 -6.27
N ALA A 109 -16.39 10.68 -6.24
CA ALA A 109 -16.50 9.55 -5.30
C ALA A 109 -15.15 9.24 -4.64
N LEU A 110 -15.19 8.87 -3.36
CA LEU A 110 -14.01 8.52 -2.54
C LEU A 110 -14.40 7.51 -1.45
N GLY A 111 -13.71 6.37 -1.40
CA GLY A 111 -13.82 5.42 -0.29
C GLY A 111 -13.07 5.90 0.95
N GLN A 112 -13.47 5.42 2.12
CA GLN A 112 -12.80 5.67 3.40
C GLN A 112 -12.39 4.36 4.04
N LYS A 113 -11.20 4.36 4.64
CA LYS A 113 -10.64 3.21 5.32
C LYS A 113 -10.00 3.61 6.63
N TYR A 114 -10.37 2.94 7.70
CA TYR A 114 -9.76 3.10 9.01
C TYR A 114 -9.16 1.78 9.45
N ILE A 115 -7.85 1.79 9.71
CA ILE A 115 -7.09 0.61 10.09
C ILE A 115 -6.92 0.65 11.60
N ASP A 116 -7.72 -0.14 12.32
CA ASP A 116 -7.48 -0.41 13.73
C ASP A 116 -6.27 -1.35 13.86
N THR A 117 -5.21 -0.89 14.51
CA THR A 117 -3.97 -1.67 14.69
C THR A 117 -4.15 -2.91 15.58
N THR A 118 -5.33 -3.08 16.17
CA THR A 118 -5.71 -4.21 17.04
C THR A 118 -6.63 -5.22 16.36
N SER A 119 -7.30 -4.86 15.25
CA SER A 119 -8.34 -5.68 14.59
C SER A 119 -8.30 -5.68 13.05
N GLY A 120 -7.44 -4.87 12.42
CA GLY A 120 -7.38 -4.66 10.96
C GLY A 120 -6.03 -4.96 10.30
N ILE A 121 -5.08 -5.57 11.02
CA ILE A 121 -3.80 -6.06 10.49
C ILE A 121 -3.74 -7.56 10.79
N ILE A 122 -3.89 -8.39 9.75
CA ILE A 122 -3.52 -9.80 9.87
C ILE A 122 -2.01 -9.86 9.63
N HIS A 123 -1.26 -10.15 10.69
CA HIS A 123 0.09 -10.65 10.55
C HIS A 123 -0.02 -12.05 9.94
N ILE A 124 0.47 -12.24 8.70
CA ILE A 124 0.49 -13.59 8.13
C ILE A 124 1.48 -14.41 8.96
N PRO A 125 1.05 -15.50 9.63
CA PRO A 125 1.95 -16.24 10.49
C PRO A 125 3.04 -16.93 9.68
N LEU A 126 4.25 -16.94 10.23
CA LEU A 126 5.42 -17.56 9.64
C LEU A 126 5.51 -19.04 9.99
N ASP A 127 5.95 -19.83 9.00
CA ASP A 127 6.47 -21.19 9.20
C ASP A 127 7.96 -21.21 8.87
N VAL A 128 8.79 -21.20 9.90
CA VAL A 128 10.24 -21.04 9.74
C VAL A 128 10.95 -22.37 9.93
N VAL A 129 11.88 -22.72 9.03
CA VAL A 129 12.80 -23.85 9.23
C VAL A 129 14.23 -23.34 9.32
N LEU A 130 14.85 -23.55 10.48
CA LEU A 130 16.27 -23.27 10.70
C LEU A 130 17.08 -24.52 10.31
N VAL A 131 17.95 -24.39 9.31
CA VAL A 131 18.81 -25.47 8.80
C VAL A 131 20.25 -25.17 9.20
N LEU A 132 20.73 -25.85 10.24
CA LEU A 132 21.95 -25.52 10.98
C LEU A 132 23.11 -26.43 10.60
N ASP A 133 24.21 -25.84 10.14
CA ASP A 133 25.48 -26.55 9.98
C ASP A 133 26.06 -26.89 11.35
N ILE A 134 26.30 -28.18 11.56
CA ILE A 134 26.97 -28.73 12.74
C ILE A 134 28.09 -29.69 12.30
N SER A 135 28.72 -29.41 11.16
CA SER A 135 29.92 -30.11 10.69
C SER A 135 31.12 -29.86 11.61
N GLY A 136 32.21 -30.61 11.40
CA GLY A 136 33.42 -30.48 12.21
C GLY A 136 34.03 -29.08 12.19
N SER A 137 33.97 -28.36 11.07
CA SER A 137 34.52 -27.00 10.93
C SER A 137 33.85 -25.98 11.86
N MET A 138 32.59 -26.19 12.21
CA MET A 138 31.86 -25.39 13.20
C MET A 138 32.43 -25.52 14.62
N SER A 139 33.27 -26.54 14.84
CA SER A 139 33.79 -26.91 16.15
C SER A 139 35.27 -26.55 16.38
N VAL A 140 36.08 -26.26 15.35
CA VAL A 140 37.55 -26.16 15.46
C VAL A 140 38.05 -24.70 15.48
N ASP A 141 39.06 -24.43 16.31
CA ASP A 141 39.42 -23.11 16.84
C ASP A 141 40.23 -22.16 15.93
N GLY A 142 39.84 -20.87 15.93
CA GLY A 142 40.73 -19.73 16.22
C GLY A 142 40.26 -18.91 17.44
N ASP A 143 39.10 -19.26 17.99
CA ASP A 143 38.50 -18.70 19.21
C ASP A 143 37.32 -19.56 19.74
N GLY A 144 37.03 -20.71 19.10
CA GLY A 144 35.96 -21.63 19.49
C GLY A 144 34.54 -21.06 19.49
N LYS A 145 34.22 -20.00 18.73
CA LYS A 145 32.93 -19.29 18.87
C LYS A 145 31.88 -19.61 17.81
N ARG A 146 32.16 -20.27 16.67
CA ARG A 146 31.17 -20.46 15.59
C ARG A 146 29.90 -21.17 16.06
N ALA A 147 30.03 -22.40 16.58
CA ALA A 147 28.90 -23.14 17.14
C ALA A 147 28.22 -22.40 18.30
N ASP A 148 28.98 -21.77 19.20
CA ASP A 148 28.43 -21.03 20.34
C ASP A 148 27.63 -19.78 19.92
N ASN A 149 28.17 -19.00 18.97
CA ASN A 149 27.53 -17.81 18.43
C ASN A 149 26.26 -18.20 17.68
N LEU A 150 26.33 -19.26 16.87
CA LEU A 150 25.19 -19.81 16.16
C LEU A 150 24.07 -20.20 17.14
N VAL A 151 24.38 -21.00 18.15
CA VAL A 151 23.37 -21.46 19.12
C VAL A 151 22.75 -20.31 19.88
N LYS A 152 23.55 -19.31 20.30
CA LYS A 152 23.02 -18.09 20.93
C LYS A 152 22.10 -17.31 20.00
N ALA A 153 22.46 -17.17 18.73
CA ALA A 153 21.64 -16.47 17.73
C ALA A 153 20.34 -17.22 17.42
N VAL A 154 20.40 -18.55 17.30
CA VAL A 154 19.22 -19.42 17.11
C VAL A 154 18.27 -19.31 18.30
N ASN A 155 18.78 -19.35 19.53
CA ASN A 155 17.95 -19.18 20.73
C ASN A 155 17.23 -17.82 20.76
N LYS A 156 17.96 -16.74 20.42
CA LYS A 156 17.37 -15.39 20.31
C LYS A 156 16.31 -15.31 19.21
N THR A 157 16.55 -15.95 18.08
CA THR A 157 15.64 -15.95 16.92
C THR A 157 14.36 -16.71 17.19
N ILE A 158 14.45 -17.91 17.78
CA ILE A 158 13.26 -18.64 18.22
C ILE A 158 12.48 -17.78 19.22
N THR A 159 13.15 -17.17 20.20
CA THR A 159 12.49 -16.30 21.18
C THR A 159 11.80 -15.09 20.52
N TYR A 160 12.46 -14.45 19.56
CA TYR A 160 11.89 -13.35 18.79
C TYR A 160 10.64 -13.79 18.02
N LEU A 161 10.76 -14.87 17.24
CA LEU A 161 9.68 -15.41 16.41
C LEU A 161 8.45 -15.78 17.25
N MET A 162 8.65 -16.41 18.42
CA MET A 162 7.55 -16.78 19.31
C MET A 162 6.90 -15.55 19.97
N LYS A 163 7.64 -14.44 20.17
CA LYS A 163 7.10 -13.20 20.73
C LYS A 163 6.37 -12.33 19.71
N GLU A 164 6.81 -12.36 18.46
CA GLU A 164 6.29 -11.51 17.39
C GLU A 164 4.82 -11.82 17.08
N ASP A 165 4.47 -13.11 16.96
CA ASP A 165 3.10 -13.56 16.73
C ASP A 165 2.88 -14.90 17.45
N GLU A 166 1.73 -15.06 18.09
CA GLU A 166 1.36 -16.29 18.79
C GLU A 166 1.10 -17.47 17.84
N ASN A 167 0.84 -17.18 16.57
CA ASN A 167 0.58 -18.17 15.54
C ASN A 167 1.83 -18.62 14.80
N ASN A 168 2.99 -17.99 15.01
CA ASN A 168 4.25 -18.39 14.36
C ASN A 168 4.69 -19.81 14.78
N ARG A 169 5.30 -20.53 13.82
CA ARG A 169 5.86 -21.87 14.03
C ARG A 169 7.32 -21.91 13.57
N VAL A 170 8.11 -22.74 14.24
CA VAL A 170 9.51 -23.01 13.89
C VAL A 170 9.79 -24.51 13.87
N ALA A 171 10.64 -24.94 12.96
CA ALA A 171 11.29 -26.24 12.97
C ALA A 171 12.81 -26.05 12.94
N VAL A 172 13.55 -27.04 13.43
CA VAL A 172 15.01 -27.00 13.44
C VAL A 172 15.56 -28.31 12.89
N VAL A 173 16.44 -28.20 11.92
CA VAL A 173 17.20 -29.30 11.32
C VAL A 173 18.68 -28.99 11.52
N ALA A 174 19.45 -29.95 12.00
CA ALA A 174 20.91 -29.82 12.08
C ALA A 174 21.56 -30.83 11.14
N TYR A 175 22.58 -30.43 10.39
CA TYR A 175 23.22 -31.29 9.40
C TYR A 175 24.74 -31.32 9.54
N ASN A 176 25.29 -32.51 9.30
CA ASN A 176 26.71 -32.76 9.11
C ASN A 176 26.86 -33.78 7.96
N THR A 177 27.47 -34.96 8.20
CA THR A 177 27.43 -36.13 7.31
C THR A 177 26.00 -36.59 6.97
N LYS A 178 25.05 -36.34 7.87
CA LYS A 178 23.60 -36.59 7.71
C LYS A 178 22.79 -35.55 8.50
N ALA A 179 21.66 -35.14 7.95
CA ALA A 179 20.74 -34.23 8.61
C ALA A 179 19.83 -34.95 9.62
N THR A 180 19.61 -34.29 10.75
CA THR A 180 18.77 -34.72 11.87
C THR A 180 17.70 -33.66 12.13
N LYS A 181 16.44 -34.09 12.18
CA LYS A 181 15.32 -33.21 12.57
C LYS A 181 15.33 -33.09 14.09
N ILE A 182 15.53 -31.87 14.59
CA ILE A 182 15.69 -31.56 16.02
C ILE A 182 14.35 -31.23 16.63
N LEU A 183 13.67 -30.27 16.00
CA LEU A 183 12.32 -29.84 16.35
C LEU A 183 11.45 -30.03 15.12
N PRO A 184 10.31 -30.74 15.22
CA PRO A 184 9.29 -30.66 14.18
C PRO A 184 8.75 -29.22 14.08
N LEU A 185 7.95 -28.93 13.05
CA LEU A 185 7.31 -27.62 12.94
C LEU A 185 6.31 -27.46 14.08
N GLY A 186 6.47 -26.39 14.86
CA GLY A 186 5.59 -26.14 15.97
C GLY A 186 5.94 -24.88 16.73
N ARG A 187 5.23 -24.69 17.84
CA ARG A 187 5.40 -23.57 18.73
C ARG A 187 6.01 -24.02 20.04
N TYR A 188 7.04 -23.32 20.48
CA TYR A 188 7.93 -23.80 21.53
C TYR A 188 8.23 -22.74 22.58
N TYR A 189 8.40 -23.18 23.82
CA TYR A 189 8.87 -22.34 24.92
C TYR A 189 9.76 -23.12 25.88
N VAL A 190 10.65 -22.39 26.54
CA VAL A 190 11.51 -22.87 27.63
C VAL A 190 10.92 -22.42 28.96
N GLY A 191 10.70 -23.36 29.89
CA GLY A 191 10.08 -23.07 31.19
C GLY A 191 8.56 -22.86 31.14
N SER A 192 8.11 -21.59 31.20
CA SER A 192 6.70 -21.17 31.21
C SER A 192 6.39 -20.17 30.08
N LYS A 193 5.14 -20.09 29.64
CA LYS A 193 4.69 -19.15 28.59
C LYS A 193 4.82 -17.67 29.00
N ALA A 194 4.82 -17.37 30.31
CA ALA A 194 4.88 -16.01 30.87
C ALA A 194 6.31 -15.52 31.18
N ASP A 195 7.30 -16.41 31.23
CA ASP A 195 8.70 -16.07 31.56
C ASP A 195 9.64 -16.38 30.39
N TYR A 196 9.71 -15.46 29.43
CA TYR A 196 10.80 -15.44 28.43
C TYR A 196 12.17 -15.00 29.02
N SER A 197 12.29 -14.95 30.36
CA SER A 197 13.44 -14.42 31.13
C SER A 197 14.30 -15.50 31.78
N ASN A 198 13.91 -16.77 31.70
CA ASN A 198 14.55 -17.82 32.49
C ASN A 198 15.93 -18.22 31.95
N THR A 199 16.79 -18.72 32.84
CA THR A 199 18.16 -19.22 32.59
C THR A 199 18.21 -20.46 31.69
N ASN A 200 17.08 -20.90 31.12
CA ASN A 200 16.98 -22.08 30.27
C ASN A 200 17.07 -21.66 28.79
N SER A 201 17.89 -22.38 28.03
CA SER A 201 18.06 -22.17 26.59
C SER A 201 17.40 -23.30 25.79
N TYR A 202 16.93 -23.01 24.57
CA TYR A 202 16.44 -24.07 23.67
C TYR A 202 17.59 -25.03 23.34
N PHE A 203 18.76 -24.47 23.03
CA PHE A 203 19.97 -25.24 22.77
C PHE A 203 21.15 -24.68 23.54
N SER A 204 22.13 -25.53 23.85
CA SER A 204 23.43 -25.12 24.38
C SER A 204 24.55 -25.88 23.66
N VAL A 205 25.77 -25.37 23.77
CA VAL A 205 26.95 -26.06 23.26
C VAL A 205 27.77 -26.55 24.44
N SER A 206 28.24 -27.78 24.38
CA SER A 206 29.21 -28.31 25.36
C SER A 206 30.27 -29.15 24.66
N LYS A 207 31.29 -29.58 25.41
CA LYS A 207 32.37 -30.42 24.89
C LYS A 207 31.83 -31.80 24.51
N SER A 208 32.29 -32.32 23.37
CA SER A 208 32.04 -33.70 22.99
C SER A 208 32.74 -34.63 23.98
N SER A 209 32.06 -35.70 24.39
CA SER A 209 32.66 -36.79 25.16
C SER A 209 33.17 -37.92 24.27
N LYS A 210 32.93 -37.85 22.95
CA LYS A 210 33.27 -38.90 21.98
C LYS A 210 34.45 -38.51 21.09
N ASN A 211 34.60 -37.22 20.80
CA ASN A 211 35.63 -36.68 19.92
C ASN A 211 36.36 -35.55 20.65
N ASP A 212 37.58 -35.80 21.08
CA ASP A 212 38.37 -34.79 21.79
C ASP A 212 38.63 -33.56 20.92
N GLY A 213 38.58 -32.37 21.51
CA GLY A 213 38.63 -31.08 20.80
C GLY A 213 37.35 -30.68 20.06
N TYR A 214 36.32 -31.53 19.99
CA TYR A 214 35.05 -31.21 19.34
C TYR A 214 33.94 -30.85 20.33
N LYS A 215 32.85 -30.29 19.80
CA LYS A 215 31.67 -29.86 20.55
C LYS A 215 30.45 -30.72 20.22
N LYS A 216 29.41 -30.56 21.02
CA LYS A 216 28.08 -31.10 20.78
C LYS A 216 27.03 -30.03 21.05
N LEU A 217 25.95 -30.09 20.27
CA LEU A 217 24.73 -29.32 20.44
C LEU A 217 23.82 -30.07 21.42
N ASP A 218 23.66 -29.57 22.63
CA ASP A 218 22.73 -30.10 23.62
C ASP A 218 21.33 -29.49 23.43
N ILE A 219 20.31 -30.33 23.55
CA ILE A 219 18.90 -29.92 23.40
C ILE A 219 18.32 -29.70 24.79
N GLY A 220 17.78 -28.51 25.02
CA GLY A 220 17.19 -28.10 26.28
C GLY A 220 15.85 -28.78 26.57
N LYS A 221 15.28 -28.46 27.74
CA LYS A 221 13.94 -28.92 28.11
C LYS A 221 12.89 -28.02 27.44
N ILE A 222 12.61 -28.30 26.17
CA ILE A 222 11.70 -27.51 25.34
C ILE A 222 10.30 -28.12 25.40
N LYS A 223 9.27 -27.31 25.66
CA LYS A 223 7.86 -27.71 25.57
C LYS A 223 7.27 -27.31 24.23
N ASN A 224 6.50 -28.20 23.62
CA ASN A 224 5.67 -27.87 22.46
C ASN A 224 4.27 -27.44 22.92
N GLU A 225 3.78 -26.29 22.48
CA GLU A 225 2.51 -25.73 22.95
C GLU A 225 1.30 -26.61 22.61
N SER A 226 1.26 -27.20 21.42
CA SER A 226 0.11 -27.98 20.95
C SER A 226 -0.11 -29.29 21.73
N THR A 227 0.97 -29.89 22.22
CA THR A 227 0.93 -31.18 22.93
C THR A 227 1.17 -31.03 24.43
N ASN A 228 1.66 -29.87 24.86
CA ASN A 228 2.21 -29.60 26.20
C ASN A 228 3.26 -30.64 26.65
N ASN A 229 3.81 -31.42 25.71
CA ASN A 229 4.81 -32.43 25.98
C ASN A 229 6.21 -31.81 25.91
N LEU A 230 7.10 -32.31 26.76
CA LEU A 230 8.53 -32.08 26.57
C LEU A 230 8.96 -32.80 25.30
N THR A 231 9.80 -32.14 24.50
CA THR A 231 10.52 -32.79 23.39
C THR A 231 11.15 -34.08 23.88
N ASP A 232 10.96 -35.15 23.11
CA ASP A 232 11.28 -36.52 23.51
C ASP A 232 12.73 -36.63 24.02
N LYS A 233 12.89 -37.11 25.25
CA LYS A 233 14.16 -37.18 26.00
C LYS A 233 15.27 -38.02 25.32
N ALA A 234 14.97 -38.69 24.21
CA ALA A 234 15.77 -39.76 23.64
C ALA A 234 17.02 -39.32 22.88
N SER A 235 17.13 -38.05 22.45
CA SER A 235 18.36 -37.51 21.86
C SER A 235 18.82 -36.27 22.62
N LYS A 236 19.70 -36.45 23.61
CA LYS A 236 20.15 -35.37 24.52
C LYS A 236 21.11 -34.38 23.86
N SER A 237 21.76 -34.78 22.77
CA SER A 237 22.79 -33.99 22.12
C SER A 237 23.15 -34.52 20.74
N ILE A 238 23.64 -33.67 19.85
CA ILE A 238 24.19 -34.05 18.54
C ILE A 238 25.62 -33.56 18.43
N GLU A 239 26.51 -34.41 17.92
CA GLU A 239 27.91 -34.05 17.72
C GLU A 239 28.04 -32.95 16.65
N VAL A 240 28.78 -31.89 16.99
CA VAL A 240 29.23 -30.87 16.04
C VAL A 240 30.51 -31.40 15.39
N TYR A 241 30.34 -32.41 14.56
CA TYR A 241 31.41 -33.22 13.99
C TYR A 241 30.97 -33.86 12.67
N GLY A 242 31.93 -34.09 11.79
CA GLY A 242 31.73 -34.78 10.52
C GLY A 242 31.71 -33.83 9.33
N ALA A 243 31.23 -34.36 8.20
CA ALA A 243 31.22 -33.68 6.91
C ALA A 243 30.13 -32.60 6.80
N THR A 244 30.05 -31.94 5.66
CA THR A 244 29.14 -30.82 5.37
C THR A 244 28.22 -31.21 4.20
N TYR A 245 27.12 -31.90 4.51
CA TYR A 245 26.17 -32.40 3.50
C TYR A 245 24.95 -31.47 3.34
N ILE A 246 25.20 -30.28 2.78
CA ILE A 246 24.22 -29.18 2.68
C ILE A 246 22.90 -29.65 2.01
N GLN A 247 22.99 -30.47 0.95
CA GLN A 247 21.80 -31.00 0.26
C GLN A 247 20.84 -31.74 1.20
N ASP A 248 21.37 -32.57 2.11
CA ASP A 248 20.53 -33.33 3.05
C ASP A 248 19.90 -32.41 4.10
N GLY A 249 20.63 -31.37 4.55
CA GLY A 249 20.08 -30.32 5.40
C GLY A 249 18.89 -29.60 4.75
N ILE A 250 19.08 -29.13 3.51
CA ILE A 250 18.04 -28.44 2.72
C ILE A 250 16.83 -29.35 2.51
N LYS A 251 17.05 -30.59 2.02
CA LYS A 251 15.99 -31.57 1.79
C LYS A 251 15.18 -31.80 3.06
N GLN A 252 15.85 -32.14 4.17
CA GLN A 252 15.16 -32.50 5.40
C GLN A 252 14.42 -31.30 6.01
N GLY A 253 14.93 -30.08 5.82
CA GLY A 253 14.25 -28.85 6.20
C GLY A 253 13.01 -28.57 5.35
N ALA A 254 13.15 -28.61 4.02
CA ALA A 254 12.05 -28.38 3.11
C ALA A 254 10.96 -29.46 3.21
N ASP A 255 11.34 -30.73 3.42
CA ASP A 255 10.40 -31.84 3.64
C ASP A 255 9.50 -31.61 4.86
N ILE A 256 9.93 -30.84 5.87
CA ILE A 256 9.04 -30.49 7.00
C ILE A 256 7.88 -29.61 6.50
N LEU A 257 8.18 -28.60 5.67
CA LEU A 257 7.17 -27.69 5.11
C LEU A 257 6.31 -28.38 4.05
N ILE A 258 6.89 -29.19 3.17
CA ILE A 258 6.18 -29.90 2.09
C ILE A 258 5.19 -30.94 2.65
N ASN A 259 5.47 -31.51 3.82
CA ASN A 259 4.59 -32.49 4.46
C ASN A 259 3.64 -31.86 5.50
N GLU A 260 3.66 -30.53 5.67
CA GLU A 260 2.79 -29.84 6.62
C GLU A 260 1.34 -29.88 6.14
N LYS A 261 0.42 -30.32 7.01
CA LYS A 261 -1.00 -30.43 6.65
C LYS A 261 -1.74 -29.11 6.75
N THR A 262 -1.29 -28.22 7.63
CA THR A 262 -1.94 -26.93 7.90
C THR A 262 -1.09 -25.81 7.35
N THR A 263 -1.28 -25.47 6.08
CA THR A 263 -0.56 -24.37 5.39
C THR A 263 -1.31 -23.04 5.46
N THR A 264 -2.53 -23.04 5.99
CA THR A 264 -3.40 -21.86 6.12
C THR A 264 -3.66 -21.53 7.58
N TYR A 265 -3.81 -20.25 7.89
CA TYR A 265 -4.24 -19.74 9.18
C TYR A 265 -5.59 -19.06 9.01
N THR A 266 -6.52 -19.32 9.91
CA THR A 266 -7.78 -18.58 10.01
C THR A 266 -7.67 -17.65 11.20
N ASP A 267 -7.69 -16.35 10.93
CA ASP A 267 -7.61 -15.35 11.97
C ASP A 267 -8.85 -15.37 12.85
N SER A 268 -8.65 -15.35 14.17
CA SER A 268 -9.74 -15.53 15.13
C SER A 268 -10.61 -14.28 15.30
N VAL A 269 -10.11 -13.12 14.89
CA VAL A 269 -10.80 -11.83 15.00
C VAL A 269 -11.59 -11.52 13.73
N SER A 270 -10.93 -11.57 12.57
CA SER A 270 -11.53 -11.29 11.26
C SER A 270 -12.25 -12.50 10.64
N GLY A 271 -11.96 -13.72 11.10
CA GLY A 271 -12.49 -14.96 10.50
C GLY A 271 -11.85 -15.31 9.14
N GLN A 272 -10.91 -14.51 8.65
CA GLN A 272 -10.34 -14.67 7.33
C GLN A 272 -9.27 -15.75 7.28
N LYS A 273 -9.27 -16.51 6.18
CA LYS A 273 -8.30 -17.56 5.93
C LYS A 273 -7.18 -17.06 5.01
N VAL A 274 -5.96 -17.02 5.52
CA VAL A 274 -4.74 -16.65 4.79
C VAL A 274 -3.78 -17.84 4.68
N THR A 275 -2.93 -17.84 3.66
CA THR A 275 -1.82 -18.80 3.54
C THR A 275 -0.66 -18.32 4.40
N ARG A 276 -0.10 -19.22 5.22
CA ARG A 276 1.06 -18.93 6.06
C ARG A 276 2.31 -18.73 5.21
N THR A 277 3.27 -17.93 5.65
CA THR A 277 4.50 -17.68 4.88
C THR A 277 5.60 -18.69 5.25
N PRO A 278 5.96 -19.65 4.37
CA PRO A 278 7.07 -20.54 4.61
C PRO A 278 8.42 -19.82 4.43
N ASN A 279 9.34 -20.07 5.34
CA ASN A 279 10.70 -19.53 5.30
C ASN A 279 11.72 -20.63 5.61
N ILE A 280 12.75 -20.77 4.76
CA ILE A 280 13.91 -21.61 5.05
C ILE A 280 15.11 -20.71 5.30
N LEU A 281 15.77 -20.88 6.45
CA LEU A 281 17.00 -20.19 6.79
C LEU A 281 18.13 -21.21 6.90
N LEU A 282 18.98 -21.25 5.87
CA LEU A 282 20.16 -22.11 5.81
C LEU A 282 21.36 -21.38 6.39
N LEU A 283 22.10 -22.08 7.24
CA LEU A 283 23.38 -21.62 7.75
C LEU A 283 24.48 -22.61 7.38
N SER A 284 25.66 -22.11 7.03
CA SER A 284 26.87 -22.91 6.79
C SER A 284 28.13 -22.12 7.08
N ASP A 285 29.18 -22.76 7.58
CA ASP A 285 30.53 -22.17 7.64
C ASP A 285 31.42 -22.54 6.44
N GLY A 286 30.84 -23.24 5.48
CA GLY A 286 31.30 -23.22 4.11
C GLY A 286 31.70 -24.58 3.56
N CYS A 287 31.53 -24.64 2.25
CA CYS A 287 31.86 -25.70 1.30
C CYS A 287 31.18 -27.07 1.54
N PRO A 288 30.31 -27.53 0.62
CA PRO A 288 29.82 -28.90 0.67
C PRO A 288 30.97 -29.88 0.47
N THR A 289 31.12 -30.84 1.39
CA THR A 289 32.13 -31.91 1.31
C THR A 289 31.52 -33.26 0.92
N LEU A 290 30.19 -33.28 0.75
CA LEU A 290 29.39 -34.40 0.27
C LEU A 290 28.35 -33.87 -0.73
N GLY A 291 27.97 -34.72 -1.69
CA GLY A 291 26.91 -34.40 -2.63
C GLY A 291 26.22 -35.63 -3.20
N ASN A 292 25.17 -35.40 -3.99
CA ASN A 292 24.38 -36.42 -4.65
C ASN A 292 23.83 -35.87 -5.96
N SER A 293 23.93 -36.69 -7.01
CA SER A 293 23.54 -36.30 -8.37
C SER A 293 22.03 -36.33 -8.57
N ASP A 294 21.33 -37.13 -7.78
CA ASP A 294 19.88 -37.11 -7.72
C ASP A 294 19.44 -36.10 -6.67
N TYR A 295 19.57 -34.84 -7.07
CA TYR A 295 19.35 -33.65 -6.25
C TYR A 295 17.92 -33.52 -5.68
N LYS A 296 16.99 -34.36 -6.14
CA LYS A 296 15.59 -34.43 -5.70
C LYS A 296 15.37 -35.45 -4.59
N ASN A 297 16.01 -36.62 -4.67
CA ASN A 297 15.71 -37.76 -3.78
C ASN A 297 16.85 -38.10 -2.82
N LEU A 298 18.09 -37.75 -3.17
CA LEU A 298 19.31 -38.03 -2.42
C LEU A 298 19.50 -39.52 -2.00
N PRO A 299 19.27 -40.51 -2.88
CA PRO A 299 19.42 -41.92 -2.53
C PRO A 299 20.88 -42.26 -2.22
N TRP A 300 21.11 -43.12 -1.23
CA TRP A 300 22.45 -43.41 -0.69
C TRP A 300 23.45 -43.90 -1.76
N ASN A 301 22.98 -44.66 -2.74
CA ASN A 301 23.81 -45.22 -3.82
C ASN A 301 24.30 -44.19 -4.86
N LYS A 302 23.82 -42.94 -4.80
CA LYS A 302 24.25 -41.83 -5.67
C LYS A 302 25.01 -40.74 -4.90
N LYS A 303 25.30 -40.98 -3.61
CA LYS A 303 26.09 -40.09 -2.77
C LYS A 303 27.57 -40.16 -3.16
N PHE A 304 28.23 -39.03 -3.22
CA PHE A 304 29.66 -38.89 -3.48
C PHE A 304 30.30 -37.88 -2.51
N GLY A 305 31.63 -37.85 -2.51
CA GLY A 305 32.45 -37.12 -1.55
C GLY A 305 32.91 -38.02 -0.39
N ASP A 306 34.02 -37.63 0.22
CA ASP A 306 34.67 -38.34 1.33
C ASP A 306 34.57 -37.58 2.67
N GLY A 307 33.94 -36.40 2.67
CA GLY A 307 33.82 -35.56 3.85
C GLY A 307 35.08 -34.77 4.21
N SER A 308 36.12 -34.81 3.37
CA SER A 308 37.37 -34.08 3.58
C SER A 308 37.17 -32.56 3.49
N CYS A 309 37.83 -31.81 4.38
CA CYS A 309 37.69 -30.36 4.49
C CYS A 309 38.08 -29.63 3.20
N CYS A 310 37.58 -28.39 3.10
CA CYS A 310 37.85 -27.50 1.98
C CYS A 310 38.94 -26.51 2.39
N GLY A 311 40.21 -26.92 2.26
CA GLY A 311 41.37 -26.07 2.56
C GLY A 311 42.50 -26.34 1.58
N SER A 312 42.99 -25.26 0.95
CA SER A 312 44.28 -25.20 0.25
C SER A 312 45.38 -25.68 1.20
N GLU A 313 46.30 -26.55 0.81
CA GLU A 313 47.46 -26.27 -0.01
C GLU A 313 48.05 -27.60 -0.47
N ASN A 314 48.49 -27.66 -1.72
CA ASN A 314 49.75 -28.27 -2.16
C ASN A 314 50.26 -29.55 -1.47
N THR A 315 49.40 -30.49 -1.08
CA THR A 315 49.85 -31.85 -0.79
C THR A 315 49.89 -32.58 -2.11
N THR A 316 51.08 -33.02 -2.50
CA THR A 316 51.35 -34.08 -3.49
C THR A 316 50.76 -35.43 -3.04
N ASP A 317 49.65 -35.40 -2.30
CA ASP A 317 48.96 -36.56 -1.78
C ASP A 317 48.07 -37.12 -2.88
N ASN A 318 48.69 -37.96 -3.70
CA ASN A 318 48.08 -38.66 -4.82
C ASN A 318 47.00 -39.68 -4.36
N ASN A 319 46.66 -39.73 -3.06
CA ASN A 319 45.67 -40.63 -2.46
C ASN A 319 44.28 -40.03 -2.24
N LYS A 320 44.03 -38.75 -2.59
CA LYS A 320 42.68 -38.16 -2.48
C LYS A 320 41.70 -38.86 -3.43
N GLU A 321 40.54 -39.27 -2.91
CA GLU A 321 39.50 -39.96 -3.70
C GLU A 321 38.80 -39.01 -4.70
N TYR A 322 38.75 -37.72 -4.36
CA TYR A 322 38.14 -36.64 -5.15
C TYR A 322 39.13 -35.48 -5.34
N SER A 323 39.21 -34.96 -6.56
CA SER A 323 39.98 -33.74 -6.87
C SER A 323 39.23 -32.48 -6.40
N GLU A 324 39.93 -31.35 -6.27
CA GLU A 324 39.25 -30.08 -5.99
C GLU A 324 38.32 -29.68 -7.15
N ASN A 325 38.61 -30.06 -8.40
CA ASN A 325 37.65 -29.87 -9.50
C ASN A 325 36.35 -30.64 -9.25
N ASP A 326 36.44 -31.91 -8.82
CA ASP A 326 35.27 -32.75 -8.52
C ASP A 326 34.34 -32.11 -7.49
N LYS A 327 34.92 -31.42 -6.50
CA LYS A 327 34.14 -30.71 -5.46
C LYS A 327 33.30 -29.56 -6.02
N GLY A 328 33.66 -28.96 -7.15
CA GLY A 328 32.83 -27.96 -7.83
C GLY A 328 31.45 -28.49 -8.24
N ILE A 329 31.36 -29.80 -8.55
CA ILE A 329 30.10 -30.49 -8.87
C ILE A 329 29.20 -30.61 -7.64
N PHE A 330 29.77 -30.62 -6.43
CA PHE A 330 28.99 -30.75 -5.18
C PHE A 330 28.17 -29.48 -4.97
N GLY A 331 28.78 -28.32 -5.22
CA GLY A 331 28.12 -27.01 -5.22
C GLY A 331 27.02 -26.92 -6.26
N TYR A 332 27.26 -27.42 -7.48
CA TYR A 332 26.26 -27.44 -8.55
C TYR A 332 24.98 -28.18 -8.13
N TYR A 333 25.11 -29.40 -7.64
CA TYR A 333 23.94 -30.16 -7.20
C TYR A 333 23.31 -29.60 -5.92
N THR A 334 24.07 -28.91 -5.07
CA THR A 334 23.52 -28.19 -3.91
C THR A 334 22.57 -27.08 -4.35
N ILE A 335 22.96 -26.26 -5.34
CA ILE A 335 22.11 -25.22 -5.93
C ILE A 335 20.85 -25.82 -6.55
N LEU A 336 20.97 -26.92 -7.30
CA LEU A 336 19.81 -27.61 -7.89
C LEU A 336 18.84 -28.14 -6.82
N THR A 337 19.36 -28.75 -5.75
CA THR A 337 18.56 -29.21 -4.61
C THR A 337 17.82 -28.04 -3.97
N ALA A 338 18.52 -26.94 -3.68
CA ALA A 338 17.93 -25.75 -3.07
C ALA A 338 16.80 -25.17 -3.94
N LYS A 339 17.05 -24.99 -5.24
CA LYS A 339 16.04 -24.49 -6.19
C LYS A 339 14.82 -25.40 -6.26
N TYR A 340 15.02 -26.71 -6.38
CA TYR A 340 13.94 -27.69 -6.40
C TYR A 340 13.07 -27.65 -5.16
N TYR A 341 13.70 -27.60 -3.99
CA TYR A 341 12.97 -27.61 -2.72
C TYR A 341 12.28 -26.28 -2.44
N LYS A 342 12.85 -25.14 -2.83
CA LYS A 342 12.16 -23.84 -2.81
C LYS A 342 10.90 -23.87 -3.68
N ASP A 343 11.00 -24.37 -4.92
CA ASP A 343 9.86 -24.54 -5.82
C ASP A 343 8.78 -25.46 -5.22
N SER A 344 9.22 -26.56 -4.60
CA SER A 344 8.31 -27.57 -4.04
C SER A 344 7.55 -27.04 -2.81
N VAL A 345 8.23 -26.29 -1.94
CA VAL A 345 7.59 -25.61 -0.78
C VAL A 345 6.59 -24.57 -1.26
N SER A 346 6.98 -23.73 -2.21
CA SER A 346 6.10 -22.72 -2.79
C SER A 346 4.84 -23.37 -3.39
N LYS A 347 5.01 -24.43 -4.18
CA LYS A 347 3.89 -25.17 -4.78
C LYS A 347 2.96 -25.79 -3.74
N HIS A 348 3.50 -26.28 -2.63
CA HIS A 348 2.70 -26.85 -1.53
C HIS A 348 1.83 -25.80 -0.84
N TYR A 349 2.38 -24.62 -0.56
CA TYR A 349 1.65 -23.55 0.14
C TYR A 349 0.72 -22.75 -0.78
N ASN A 350 1.15 -22.48 -2.02
CA ASN A 350 0.49 -21.53 -2.92
C ASN A 350 -0.17 -22.19 -4.14
N GLY A 351 -0.10 -23.52 -4.29
CA GLY A 351 -0.61 -24.27 -5.44
C GLY A 351 0.24 -24.17 -6.71
N GLN A 352 1.19 -23.22 -6.76
CA GLN A 352 2.10 -22.96 -7.86
C GLN A 352 3.49 -22.59 -7.36
N ALA A 353 4.51 -22.74 -8.20
CA ALA A 353 5.89 -22.34 -7.88
C ALA A 353 6.06 -20.81 -8.03
N ASP A 354 5.32 -20.05 -7.23
CA ASP A 354 5.43 -18.59 -7.09
C ASP A 354 6.19 -18.23 -5.80
N HIS A 355 7.35 -17.61 -5.96
CA HIS A 355 8.29 -17.28 -4.88
C HIS A 355 7.97 -15.98 -4.16
N LYS A 356 6.89 -15.28 -4.54
CA LYS A 356 6.52 -14.00 -3.95
C LYS A 356 6.45 -14.08 -2.41
N ASN A 357 5.91 -15.18 -1.90
CA ASN A 357 5.59 -15.38 -0.48
C ASN A 357 6.33 -16.58 0.15
N ASN A 358 7.36 -17.14 -0.50
CA ASN A 358 8.21 -18.19 0.06
C ASN A 358 9.66 -17.71 0.03
N LYS A 359 10.29 -17.54 1.19
CA LYS A 359 11.66 -17.04 1.27
C LYS A 359 12.65 -18.14 1.62
N PHE A 360 13.79 -18.09 0.96
CA PHE A 360 14.95 -18.90 1.24
C PHE A 360 16.13 -17.97 1.52
N PHE A 361 16.59 -17.97 2.76
CA PHE A 361 17.69 -17.15 3.22
C PHE A 361 18.91 -18.00 3.49
N THR A 362 20.10 -17.44 3.25
CA THR A 362 21.36 -18.11 3.59
C THR A 362 22.29 -17.23 4.41
N VAL A 363 23.01 -17.84 5.35
CA VAL A 363 24.09 -17.18 6.08
C VAL A 363 25.37 -17.98 5.97
N GLY A 364 26.44 -17.33 5.51
CA GLY A 364 27.80 -17.89 5.43
C GLY A 364 28.68 -17.37 6.55
N VAL A 365 29.07 -18.24 7.49
CA VAL A 365 29.94 -17.89 8.63
C VAL A 365 31.40 -18.15 8.29
N GLY A 366 32.29 -17.20 8.53
CA GLY A 366 33.70 -17.34 8.16
C GLY A 366 33.94 -17.28 6.65
N VAL A 367 32.96 -16.78 5.88
CA VAL A 367 32.97 -16.67 4.42
C VAL A 367 32.88 -15.20 4.04
N THR A 368 33.77 -14.71 3.18
CA THR A 368 33.73 -13.31 2.72
C THR A 368 33.65 -13.24 1.20
N GLU A 369 32.54 -12.69 0.71
CA GLU A 369 32.28 -12.57 -0.72
C GLU A 369 33.38 -11.74 -1.41
N GLY A 370 33.98 -12.28 -2.47
CA GLY A 370 35.03 -11.62 -3.24
C GLY A 370 36.45 -11.69 -2.65
N GLU A 371 36.64 -12.31 -1.47
CA GLU A 371 37.97 -12.49 -0.85
C GLU A 371 38.49 -13.93 -1.00
N GLY A 372 38.38 -14.50 -2.21
CA GLY A 372 38.83 -15.87 -2.50
C GLY A 372 37.85 -16.98 -2.12
N TYR A 373 36.61 -16.61 -1.78
CA TYR A 373 35.52 -17.53 -1.42
C TYR A 373 34.48 -17.69 -2.55
N ASP A 374 34.85 -17.42 -3.80
CA ASP A 374 33.92 -17.36 -4.94
C ASP A 374 33.03 -18.62 -5.06
N TYR A 375 33.63 -19.80 -4.86
CA TYR A 375 32.91 -21.07 -4.89
C TYR A 375 31.76 -21.11 -3.87
N ILE A 376 32.04 -20.83 -2.60
CA ILE A 376 31.03 -20.92 -1.54
C ILE A 376 30.03 -19.77 -1.59
N SER A 377 30.48 -18.56 -1.99
CA SER A 377 29.59 -17.44 -2.23
C SER A 377 28.56 -17.76 -3.32
N GLN A 378 28.99 -18.40 -4.42
CA GLN A 378 28.08 -18.86 -5.46
C GLN A 378 27.17 -20.01 -5.00
N VAL A 379 27.67 -20.94 -4.17
CA VAL A 379 26.82 -22.04 -3.66
C VAL A 379 25.71 -21.52 -2.76
N LEU A 380 26.00 -20.60 -1.85
CA LEU A 380 25.02 -20.06 -0.90
C LEU A 380 24.15 -18.95 -1.48
N HIS A 381 24.68 -18.15 -2.41
CA HIS A 381 23.99 -17.02 -3.02
C HIS A 381 24.20 -17.00 -4.54
N PRO A 382 23.50 -17.87 -5.28
CA PRO A 382 23.76 -18.14 -6.70
C PRO A 382 23.25 -17.03 -7.65
N THR A 383 23.81 -15.83 -7.52
CA THR A 383 23.52 -14.68 -8.38
C THR A 383 24.37 -14.68 -9.65
N ALA A 384 23.96 -13.91 -10.66
CA ALA A 384 24.79 -13.69 -11.85
C ALA A 384 26.14 -13.04 -11.51
N GLN A 385 26.19 -12.20 -10.46
CA GLN A 385 27.41 -11.54 -10.03
C GLN A 385 28.41 -12.52 -9.39
N ASN A 386 27.92 -13.42 -8.51
CA ASN A 386 28.76 -14.47 -7.94
C ASN A 386 29.22 -15.48 -9.01
N LEU A 387 28.38 -15.73 -10.02
CA LEU A 387 28.75 -16.60 -11.13
C LEU A 387 29.92 -16.03 -11.92
N GLU A 388 29.89 -14.73 -12.24
CA GLU A 388 31.00 -14.11 -12.98
C GLU A 388 32.30 -14.11 -12.16
N ARG A 389 32.23 -13.98 -10.82
CA ARG A 389 33.41 -14.17 -9.96
C ARG A 389 34.01 -15.56 -10.05
N CYS A 390 33.19 -16.59 -10.26
CA CYS A 390 33.65 -17.96 -10.38
C CYS A 390 34.45 -18.21 -11.68
N LYS A 391 34.30 -17.35 -12.69
CA LYS A 391 34.97 -17.47 -13.98
C LYS A 391 36.47 -17.16 -13.84
N ASN A 392 37.32 -18.11 -14.21
CA ASN A 392 38.78 -18.01 -14.06
C ASN A 392 39.24 -17.71 -12.62
N SER A 393 38.44 -18.11 -11.62
CA SER A 393 38.81 -17.99 -10.22
C SER A 393 40.09 -18.80 -9.94
N LYS A 394 40.86 -18.40 -8.93
CA LYS A 394 42.00 -19.19 -8.46
C LYS A 394 41.54 -20.48 -7.79
N ASP A 395 40.28 -20.56 -7.38
CA ASP A 395 39.67 -21.77 -6.84
C ASP A 395 39.21 -22.70 -7.99
N PRO A 396 39.83 -23.88 -8.18
CA PRO A 396 39.40 -24.85 -9.19
C PRO A 396 37.92 -25.27 -9.04
N ARG A 397 37.39 -25.29 -7.81
CA ARG A 397 35.97 -25.61 -7.55
C ARG A 397 35.05 -24.56 -8.16
N ALA A 398 35.39 -23.29 -8.00
CA ALA A 398 34.62 -22.17 -8.53
C ALA A 398 34.59 -22.22 -10.07
N ASN A 399 35.75 -22.47 -10.69
CA ASN A 399 35.82 -22.65 -12.14
C ASN A 399 34.91 -23.79 -12.61
N GLU A 400 34.99 -24.95 -11.97
CA GLU A 400 34.20 -26.11 -12.36
C GLU A 400 32.69 -25.89 -12.14
N LEU A 401 32.31 -25.24 -11.04
CA LEU A 401 30.95 -24.79 -10.77
C LEU A 401 30.45 -23.83 -11.86
N HIS A 402 31.28 -22.87 -12.29
CA HIS A 402 30.95 -21.96 -13.38
C HIS A 402 30.67 -22.72 -14.68
N LYS A 403 31.52 -23.68 -15.08
CA LYS A 403 31.28 -24.50 -16.28
C LYS A 403 29.95 -25.26 -16.18
N ALA A 404 29.67 -25.82 -15.01
CA ALA A 404 28.43 -26.55 -14.74
C ALA A 404 27.19 -25.64 -14.77
N LEU A 405 27.27 -24.38 -14.31
CA LEU A 405 26.11 -23.48 -14.31
C LEU A 405 25.89 -22.79 -15.66
N THR A 406 26.95 -22.49 -16.40
CA THR A 406 26.89 -21.82 -17.72
C THR A 406 26.59 -22.76 -18.89
N LYS A 407 26.27 -24.03 -18.61
CA LYS A 407 25.98 -25.06 -19.62
C LYS A 407 27.12 -25.24 -20.63
N GLN A 408 28.36 -25.04 -20.19
CA GLN A 408 29.54 -25.39 -21.00
C GLN A 408 29.57 -26.90 -21.29
N TYR A 409 28.98 -27.69 -20.39
CA TYR A 409 28.61 -29.07 -20.67
C TYR A 409 27.31 -29.14 -21.46
N ALA A 410 27.32 -29.87 -22.57
CA ALA A 410 26.08 -30.23 -23.26
C ALA A 410 25.16 -31.02 -22.32
N ASN A 411 23.85 -30.90 -22.48
CA ASN A 411 22.92 -31.77 -21.76
C ASN A 411 23.26 -33.25 -22.02
N ASN A 412 23.13 -34.08 -20.99
CA ASN A 412 23.56 -35.48 -20.97
C ASN A 412 25.07 -35.68 -21.14
N THR A 413 25.91 -34.67 -20.91
CA THR A 413 27.36 -34.89 -20.80
C THR A 413 27.65 -35.82 -19.63
N LYS A 414 28.44 -36.86 -19.89
CA LYS A 414 28.93 -37.79 -18.86
C LYS A 414 30.02 -37.10 -18.04
N ILE A 415 29.74 -36.81 -16.78
CA ILE A 415 30.71 -36.30 -15.81
C ILE A 415 31.08 -37.43 -14.86
N THR A 416 32.38 -37.66 -14.69
CA THR A 416 32.90 -38.65 -13.75
C THR A 416 33.49 -37.90 -12.56
N VAL A 417 32.99 -38.21 -11.36
CA VAL A 417 33.39 -37.60 -10.10
C VAL A 417 34.15 -38.65 -9.29
N GLY A 418 35.41 -38.34 -8.96
CA GLY A 418 36.32 -39.23 -8.24
C GLY A 418 37.01 -40.27 -9.13
N SER A 419 38.33 -40.40 -9.00
CA SER A 419 39.13 -41.46 -9.64
C SER A 419 40.41 -41.71 -8.85
N LYS A 420 40.42 -42.75 -8.01
CA LYS A 420 41.68 -43.29 -7.45
C LYS A 420 42.44 -44.07 -8.52
N ASN A 421 43.72 -43.75 -8.72
CA ASN A 421 44.69 -44.63 -9.38
C ASN A 421 45.54 -45.36 -8.32
N THR A 422 44.93 -46.24 -7.53
CA THR A 422 45.67 -46.98 -6.47
C THR A 422 45.55 -48.49 -6.66
N GLY A 423 45.81 -49.05 -7.85
CA GLY A 423 45.99 -50.51 -8.09
C GLY A 423 44.87 -51.48 -7.64
N VAL A 424 43.79 -50.96 -7.05
CA VAL A 424 42.65 -51.60 -6.43
C VAL A 424 41.47 -50.74 -6.85
N GLN A 425 40.44 -51.36 -7.44
CA GLN A 425 39.28 -50.75 -8.14
C GLN A 425 39.01 -49.28 -7.80
N ALA A 426 39.12 -48.41 -8.81
CA ALA A 426 38.75 -47.01 -8.73
C ALA A 426 37.26 -46.87 -8.35
N LYS A 427 36.97 -46.23 -7.21
CA LYS A 427 35.62 -45.74 -6.90
C LYS A 427 35.40 -44.45 -7.66
N SER A 428 34.86 -44.57 -8.88
CA SER A 428 34.42 -43.43 -9.67
C SER A 428 32.91 -43.43 -9.76
N SER A 429 32.29 -42.27 -9.56
CA SER A 429 30.86 -42.11 -9.78
C SER A 429 30.60 -41.40 -11.10
N THR A 430 29.91 -42.06 -12.03
CA THR A 430 29.52 -41.49 -13.32
C THR A 430 28.10 -40.94 -13.25
N TYR A 431 27.91 -39.69 -13.65
CA TYR A 431 26.61 -39.04 -13.72
C TYR A 431 26.42 -38.28 -15.03
N TYR A 432 25.15 -38.00 -15.35
CA TYR A 432 24.78 -37.22 -16.53
C TYR A 432 24.40 -35.81 -16.11
N TYR A 433 25.09 -34.84 -16.70
CA TYR A 433 24.81 -33.43 -16.51
C TYR A 433 23.43 -33.08 -17.07
N THR A 434 22.56 -32.53 -16.21
CA THR A 434 21.23 -32.08 -16.60
C THR A 434 20.85 -30.87 -15.74
N ASN A 435 20.89 -29.66 -16.31
CA ASN A 435 20.35 -28.46 -15.64
C ASN A 435 18.95 -28.14 -16.19
N PRO A 436 17.86 -28.45 -15.47
CA PRO A 436 16.52 -28.17 -15.94
C PRO A 436 16.07 -26.73 -15.71
N TYR A 437 16.87 -25.90 -15.02
CA TYR A 437 16.48 -24.54 -14.66
C TYR A 437 17.08 -23.50 -15.62
N SER A 438 16.26 -22.55 -16.05
CA SER A 438 16.69 -21.33 -16.73
C SER A 438 17.23 -20.29 -15.75
N ASN A 439 16.66 -20.25 -14.54
CA ASN A 439 17.14 -19.47 -13.41
C ASN A 439 17.26 -20.40 -12.19
N TYR A 440 18.45 -20.46 -11.60
CA TYR A 440 18.78 -21.28 -10.44
C TYR A 440 19.04 -20.43 -9.19
N ASP A 441 18.76 -19.13 -9.26
CA ASP A 441 18.79 -18.24 -8.10
C ASP A 441 17.71 -18.68 -7.11
N TYR A 442 18.13 -19.24 -5.98
CA TYR A 442 17.23 -19.73 -4.96
C TYR A 442 17.23 -18.84 -3.72
N ALA A 443 18.32 -18.14 -3.41
CA ALA A 443 18.44 -17.39 -2.18
C ALA A 443 17.87 -15.98 -2.37
N ASP A 444 16.77 -15.65 -1.70
CA ASP A 444 16.16 -14.32 -1.79
C ASP A 444 17.05 -13.25 -1.16
N ASN A 445 17.78 -13.63 -0.11
CA ASN A 445 18.77 -12.78 0.52
C ASN A 445 19.87 -13.63 1.17
N SER A 446 21.07 -13.06 1.25
CA SER A 446 22.24 -13.73 1.82
C SER A 446 23.12 -12.76 2.59
N LYS A 447 23.68 -13.23 3.70
CA LYS A 447 24.70 -12.51 4.48
C LYS A 447 25.90 -13.40 4.73
N MET A 448 27.08 -12.91 4.39
CA MET A 448 28.34 -13.62 4.57
C MET A 448 29.37 -12.67 5.17
N ALA A 449 30.09 -13.11 6.20
CA ALA A 449 31.20 -12.35 6.75
C ALA A 449 32.20 -13.26 7.48
N LYS A 450 33.37 -12.70 7.79
CA LYS A 450 34.40 -13.34 8.62
C LYS A 450 33.88 -13.64 10.02
N ASP A 451 34.57 -14.55 10.72
CA ASP A 451 34.16 -15.02 12.05
C ASP A 451 34.05 -13.92 13.10
N ASP A 452 34.97 -12.96 13.06
CA ASP A 452 35.02 -11.80 13.98
C ASP A 452 33.84 -10.83 13.77
N ALA A 453 33.32 -10.76 12.54
CA ALA A 453 32.15 -9.96 12.19
C ALA A 453 30.82 -10.71 12.38
N MET A 454 30.82 -12.01 12.70
CA MET A 454 29.62 -12.83 12.91
C MET A 454 29.50 -13.32 14.35
N ASP A 455 29.45 -12.36 15.28
CA ASP A 455 29.11 -12.66 16.66
C ASP A 455 27.63 -13.03 16.84
N SER A 456 27.27 -13.49 18.04
CA SER A 456 25.90 -13.93 18.33
C SER A 456 24.84 -12.82 18.23
N GLU A 457 25.21 -11.55 18.38
CA GLU A 457 24.28 -10.44 18.30
C GLU A 457 24.01 -10.08 16.85
N THR A 458 25.07 -9.97 16.05
CA THR A 458 25.00 -9.71 14.62
C THR A 458 24.22 -10.81 13.90
N LEU A 459 24.49 -12.09 14.20
CA LEU A 459 23.75 -13.21 13.63
C LEU A 459 22.26 -13.16 14.01
N ALA A 460 21.93 -12.82 15.26
CA ALA A 460 20.54 -12.68 15.68
C ALA A 460 19.82 -11.52 14.97
N GLN A 461 20.52 -10.42 14.73
CA GLN A 461 19.98 -9.28 13.97
C GLN A 461 19.77 -9.62 12.50
N ILE A 462 20.70 -10.33 11.87
CA ILE A 462 20.55 -10.84 10.49
C ILE A 462 19.32 -11.74 10.39
N PHE A 463 19.16 -12.69 11.31
CA PHE A 463 18.00 -13.58 11.32
C PHE A 463 16.70 -12.80 11.52
N LYS A 464 16.68 -11.84 12.45
CA LYS A 464 15.52 -10.97 12.65
C LYS A 464 15.18 -10.20 11.37
N GLN A 465 16.18 -9.61 10.70
CA GLN A 465 15.97 -8.88 9.46
C GLN A 465 15.35 -9.77 8.37
N PHE A 466 15.88 -10.98 8.18
CA PHE A 466 15.33 -11.94 7.22
C PHE A 466 13.89 -12.34 7.56
N LEU A 467 13.60 -12.59 8.84
CA LEU A 467 12.23 -12.89 9.27
C LEU A 467 11.30 -11.72 8.98
N GLN A 468 11.74 -10.48 9.24
CA GLN A 468 10.97 -9.27 8.93
C GLN A 468 10.74 -9.08 7.43
N GLU A 469 11.72 -9.43 6.59
CA GLU A 469 11.61 -9.42 5.13
C GLU A 469 10.63 -10.49 4.60
N GLY A 470 10.43 -11.56 5.38
CA GLY A 470 9.40 -12.58 5.14
C GLY A 470 8.03 -12.26 5.75
N MET A 471 7.88 -11.17 6.52
CA MET A 471 6.58 -10.81 7.09
C MET A 471 5.70 -10.12 6.03
N GLU A 472 4.46 -10.58 5.95
CA GLU A 472 3.42 -9.94 5.16
C GLU A 472 2.31 -9.45 6.09
N ILE A 473 1.80 -8.26 5.78
CA ILE A 473 0.68 -7.64 6.45
C ILE A 473 -0.39 -7.45 5.40
N ILE A 474 -1.59 -7.99 5.65
CA ILE A 474 -2.73 -7.72 4.79
C ILE A 474 -3.75 -6.86 5.53
N ASN A 475 -4.36 -5.95 4.78
CA ASN A 475 -5.20 -4.88 5.27
C ASN A 475 -6.52 -4.88 4.49
N TYR A 476 -7.59 -5.42 5.07
CA TYR A 476 -8.65 -6.04 4.27
C TYR A 476 -9.97 -5.29 4.08
N HIS A 477 -10.30 -4.22 4.81
CA HIS A 477 -11.59 -3.58 4.51
C HIS A 477 -11.47 -2.73 3.25
N SER A 478 -11.85 -3.28 2.09
CA SER A 478 -12.11 -2.48 0.89
C SER A 478 -13.55 -1.98 0.95
N CYS A 479 -13.76 -0.75 0.51
CA CYS A 479 -15.10 -0.16 0.53
C CYS A 479 -16.09 -0.85 -0.42
N VAL A 480 -15.61 -1.47 -1.51
CA VAL A 480 -16.41 -2.14 -2.56
C VAL A 480 -15.89 -3.56 -2.84
N GLU A 481 -16.71 -4.39 -3.48
CA GLU A 481 -16.27 -5.70 -4.00
C GLU A 481 -15.20 -5.52 -5.08
N GLU A 482 -14.18 -6.37 -5.05
CA GLU A 482 -13.10 -6.33 -6.04
C GLU A 482 -13.61 -6.76 -7.42
N GLY A 483 -13.07 -6.15 -8.49
CA GLY A 483 -13.41 -6.53 -9.87
C GLY A 483 -14.75 -6.02 -10.41
N LEU A 484 -15.51 -5.22 -9.65
CA LEU A 484 -16.71 -4.56 -10.18
C LEU A 484 -16.38 -3.54 -11.27
N ASP A 485 -16.93 -3.73 -12.47
CA ASP A 485 -16.87 -2.74 -13.55
C ASP A 485 -17.66 -1.45 -13.23
N ASN A 486 -18.66 -1.56 -12.36
CA ASN A 486 -19.56 -0.49 -11.97
C ASN A 486 -19.69 -0.43 -10.45
N ALA A 487 -18.61 -0.04 -9.76
CA ALA A 487 -18.59 0.08 -8.30
C ALA A 487 -19.44 1.26 -7.82
N VAL A 488 -19.37 2.40 -8.51
CA VAL A 488 -20.20 3.60 -8.24
C VAL A 488 -20.80 4.10 -9.54
N GLU A 489 -22.08 4.45 -9.52
CA GLU A 489 -22.83 4.98 -10.65
C GLU A 489 -23.58 6.27 -10.27
N PHE A 490 -23.22 7.38 -10.89
CA PHE A 490 -23.94 8.64 -10.78
C PHE A 490 -24.99 8.77 -11.87
N THR A 491 -26.12 9.38 -11.51
CA THR A 491 -27.17 9.83 -12.43
C THR A 491 -27.52 11.27 -12.10
N ASP A 492 -27.37 12.19 -13.05
CA ASP A 492 -27.76 13.60 -12.92
C ASP A 492 -28.71 14.03 -14.04
N LYS A 493 -29.96 14.26 -13.69
CA LYS A 493 -31.01 14.70 -14.61
C LYS A 493 -30.95 16.22 -14.73
N ILE A 494 -30.52 16.72 -15.88
CA ILE A 494 -30.38 18.16 -16.14
C ILE A 494 -31.75 18.85 -16.12
N GLY A 495 -31.81 20.02 -15.49
CA GLY A 495 -33.06 20.75 -15.28
C GLY A 495 -33.70 21.22 -16.58
N GLN A 496 -35.02 21.38 -16.56
CA GLN A 496 -35.77 21.84 -17.73
C GLN A 496 -35.28 23.22 -18.20
N GLY A 497 -35.02 23.34 -19.50
CA GLY A 497 -34.47 24.56 -20.09
C GLY A 497 -32.97 24.74 -19.90
N MET A 498 -32.26 23.76 -19.31
CA MET A 498 -30.80 23.71 -19.23
C MET A 498 -30.24 22.56 -20.06
N GLU A 499 -28.98 22.66 -20.46
CA GLU A 499 -28.25 21.65 -21.24
C GLU A 499 -26.74 21.68 -20.95
N ILE A 500 -26.08 20.57 -21.29
CA ILE A 500 -24.63 20.44 -21.30
C ILE A 500 -24.04 21.34 -22.39
N LYS A 501 -23.05 22.18 -22.03
CA LYS A 501 -22.47 23.18 -22.94
C LYS A 501 -21.15 22.77 -23.58
N GLU A 502 -20.44 21.81 -22.99
CA GLU A 502 -19.13 21.36 -23.47
C GLU A 502 -18.93 19.87 -23.17
N THR A 503 -17.98 19.24 -23.87
CA THR A 503 -17.59 17.85 -23.62
C THR A 503 -17.15 17.67 -22.15
N PRO A 504 -17.73 16.70 -21.41
CA PRO A 504 -17.31 16.39 -20.06
C PRO A 504 -15.84 15.99 -19.98
N ILE A 505 -15.15 16.44 -18.92
CA ILE A 505 -13.75 16.15 -18.65
C ILE A 505 -13.67 15.24 -17.43
N LEU A 506 -12.91 14.15 -17.55
CA LEU A 506 -12.59 13.29 -16.43
C LEU A 506 -11.35 13.85 -15.72
N ARG A 507 -11.37 13.91 -14.39
CA ARG A 507 -10.20 14.25 -13.58
C ARG A 507 -9.88 13.09 -12.64
N TYR A 508 -8.65 12.59 -12.71
CA TYR A 508 -8.17 11.50 -11.86
C TYR A 508 -6.75 11.80 -11.40
N ASN A 509 -6.50 11.61 -10.10
CA ASN A 509 -5.23 11.92 -9.46
C ASN A 509 -4.65 13.31 -9.80
N GLY A 510 -5.53 14.31 -9.88
CA GLY A 510 -5.15 15.70 -10.20
C GLY A 510 -4.87 16.00 -11.67
N ILE A 511 -5.03 15.02 -12.57
CA ILE A 511 -4.81 15.16 -14.01
C ILE A 511 -6.15 15.17 -14.75
N ASN A 512 -6.28 16.06 -15.74
CA ASN A 512 -7.48 16.19 -16.58
C ASN A 512 -7.33 15.36 -17.87
N TYR A 513 -8.35 14.57 -18.17
CA TYR A 513 -8.45 13.71 -19.35
C TYR A 513 -9.65 14.14 -20.18
N LYS A 514 -9.38 14.58 -21.42
CA LYS A 514 -10.41 14.89 -22.40
C LYS A 514 -10.92 13.59 -23.02
N ALA A 515 -12.19 13.57 -23.43
CA ALA A 515 -12.72 12.44 -24.18
C ALA A 515 -11.91 12.29 -25.49
N ALA A 516 -11.35 11.11 -25.72
CA ALA A 516 -10.59 10.80 -26.93
C ALA A 516 -11.53 10.55 -28.12
N LYS A 517 -12.71 9.98 -27.84
CA LYS A 517 -13.75 9.71 -28.83
C LYS A 517 -15.12 10.05 -28.26
N ILE A 518 -15.99 10.53 -29.13
CA ILE A 518 -17.41 10.77 -28.84
C ILE A 518 -18.20 9.91 -29.82
N SER A 519 -19.10 9.09 -29.29
CA SER A 519 -19.96 8.20 -30.09
C SER A 519 -21.41 8.60 -29.86
N GLU A 520 -22.16 8.79 -30.94
CA GLU A 520 -23.58 9.11 -30.90
C GLU A 520 -24.38 7.93 -31.46
N ASP A 521 -25.32 7.43 -30.66
CA ASP A 521 -26.26 6.37 -31.05
C ASP A 521 -27.68 6.82 -30.69
N GLY A 522 -28.39 7.32 -31.72
CA GLY A 522 -29.71 7.91 -31.57
C GLY A 522 -29.72 9.05 -30.55
N ASN A 523 -30.32 8.79 -29.39
CA ASN A 523 -30.51 9.76 -28.31
C ASN A 523 -29.42 9.67 -27.22
N VAL A 524 -28.37 8.89 -27.44
CA VAL A 524 -27.29 8.62 -26.47
C VAL A 524 -25.96 9.11 -27.03
N THR A 525 -25.32 10.01 -26.31
CA THR A 525 -23.93 10.42 -26.55
C THR A 525 -23.03 9.74 -25.52
N THR A 526 -22.03 9.00 -25.98
CA THR A 526 -21.03 8.30 -25.14
C THR A 526 -19.67 8.97 -25.29
N TYR A 527 -19.06 9.31 -24.16
CA TYR A 527 -17.72 9.91 -24.10
C TYR A 527 -16.71 8.84 -23.68
N ILE A 528 -15.76 8.55 -24.56
CA ILE A 528 -14.76 7.50 -24.35
C ILE A 528 -13.43 8.16 -24.03
N TYR A 529 -12.88 7.83 -22.86
CA TYR A 529 -11.57 8.27 -22.41
C TYR A 529 -10.55 7.17 -22.71
N GLU A 530 -9.38 7.54 -23.19
CA GLU A 530 -8.28 6.60 -23.47
C GLU A 530 -7.06 6.96 -22.61
N GLY A 531 -6.24 5.96 -22.34
CA GLY A 531 -5.07 6.09 -21.48
C GLY A 531 -5.03 5.00 -20.41
N LYS A 532 -3.83 4.73 -19.92
CA LYS A 532 -3.60 3.87 -18.76
C LYS A 532 -3.23 4.74 -17.57
N VAL A 533 -3.83 4.44 -16.43
CA VAL A 533 -3.55 5.12 -15.16
C VAL A 533 -3.31 4.08 -14.08
N PRO A 534 -2.51 4.39 -13.03
CA PRO A 534 -2.33 3.47 -11.91
C PRO A 534 -3.66 3.15 -11.23
N SER A 535 -3.85 1.88 -10.92
CA SER A 535 -4.95 1.39 -10.08
C SER A 535 -5.00 2.14 -8.74
N ALA A 536 -6.21 2.45 -8.29
CA ALA A 536 -6.45 3.14 -7.03
C ALA A 536 -6.30 2.22 -5.80
N THR A 537 -6.36 0.89 -5.98
CA THR A 537 -6.38 -0.11 -4.90
C THR A 537 -4.99 -0.69 -4.61
N ASP A 538 -4.32 -1.23 -5.63
CA ASP A 538 -3.03 -1.93 -5.53
C ASP A 538 -1.82 -1.11 -6.00
N GLY A 539 -2.04 -0.01 -6.74
CA GLY A 539 -1.01 0.90 -7.26
C GLY A 539 -0.03 0.29 -8.28
N ASN A 540 -0.15 -1.00 -8.60
CA ASN A 540 0.82 -1.76 -9.39
C ASN A 540 0.27 -2.20 -10.75
N ASP A 541 -1.06 -2.29 -10.89
CA ASP A 541 -1.71 -2.59 -12.17
C ASP A 541 -2.14 -1.32 -12.90
N ASP A 542 -1.76 -1.21 -14.18
CA ASP A 542 -2.29 -0.18 -15.08
C ASP A 542 -3.75 -0.49 -15.44
N VAL A 543 -4.66 0.43 -15.16
CA VAL A 543 -6.07 0.35 -15.52
C VAL A 543 -6.38 1.29 -16.68
N ASN A 544 -7.21 0.83 -17.61
CA ASN A 544 -7.59 1.64 -18.77
C ASN A 544 -8.76 2.57 -18.44
N LEU A 545 -8.62 3.85 -18.75
CA LEU A 545 -9.68 4.86 -18.56
C LEU A 545 -10.95 4.57 -19.37
N LYS A 546 -10.87 3.77 -20.44
CA LYS A 546 -12.04 3.34 -21.22
C LYS A 546 -13.05 2.52 -20.40
N ASN A 547 -12.63 2.01 -19.24
CA ASN A 547 -13.50 1.26 -18.34
C ASN A 547 -14.46 2.18 -17.58
N ILE A 548 -14.15 3.48 -17.49
CA ILE A 548 -15.08 4.50 -17.01
C ILE A 548 -16.09 4.78 -18.12
N LYS A 549 -17.37 4.77 -17.76
CA LYS A 549 -18.47 5.02 -18.71
C LYS A 549 -19.10 6.36 -18.40
N VAL A 550 -19.10 7.27 -19.38
CA VAL A 550 -19.79 8.56 -19.30
C VAL A 550 -20.74 8.66 -20.48
N THR A 551 -22.02 8.85 -20.19
CA THR A 551 -23.05 9.00 -21.21
C THR A 551 -23.98 10.17 -20.90
N VAL A 552 -24.44 10.84 -21.95
CA VAL A 552 -25.52 11.83 -21.89
C VAL A 552 -26.64 11.33 -22.78
N THR A 553 -27.83 11.18 -22.20
CA THR A 553 -29.03 10.77 -22.94
C THR A 553 -29.97 11.97 -23.09
N LYS A 554 -30.59 12.14 -24.26
CA LYS A 554 -31.53 13.24 -24.55
C LYS A 554 -32.91 12.68 -24.92
N ASN A 555 -33.96 13.05 -24.19
CA ASN A 555 -35.30 12.59 -24.53
C ASN A 555 -35.98 13.46 -25.60
N SER A 556 -37.19 13.09 -26.03
CA SER A 556 -37.96 13.81 -27.06
C SER A 556 -38.34 15.25 -26.70
N LYS A 557 -38.30 15.62 -25.41
CA LYS A 557 -38.51 16.99 -24.92
C LYS A 557 -37.21 17.77 -24.78
N GLY A 558 -36.08 17.19 -25.20
CA GLY A 558 -34.76 17.79 -25.10
C GLY A 558 -34.11 17.70 -23.72
N LEU A 559 -34.75 17.06 -22.73
CA LEU A 559 -34.16 16.91 -21.39
C LEU A 559 -32.99 15.93 -21.44
N GLN A 560 -31.90 16.32 -20.76
CA GLN A 560 -30.67 15.55 -20.72
C GLN A 560 -30.50 14.82 -19.38
N ASN A 561 -29.89 13.63 -19.43
CA ASN A 561 -29.51 12.86 -18.25
C ASN A 561 -28.07 12.38 -18.39
N VAL A 562 -27.21 12.79 -17.46
CA VAL A 562 -25.79 12.41 -17.36
C VAL A 562 -25.69 11.14 -16.53
N LYS A 563 -24.96 10.14 -17.03
CA LYS A 563 -24.64 8.92 -16.30
C LYS A 563 -23.13 8.70 -16.30
N PHE A 564 -22.56 8.47 -15.10
CA PHE A 564 -21.13 8.32 -14.89
C PHE A 564 -20.83 7.12 -14.00
N THR A 565 -20.07 6.15 -14.51
CA THR A 565 -19.78 4.90 -13.81
C THR A 565 -18.29 4.74 -13.56
N ILE A 566 -17.93 4.37 -12.33
CA ILE A 566 -16.58 4.19 -11.82
C ILE A 566 -16.38 2.69 -11.50
N PRO A 567 -15.36 2.02 -12.08
CA PRO A 567 -15.00 0.65 -11.69
C PRO A 567 -14.25 0.63 -10.36
N SER A 568 -14.27 -0.51 -9.64
CA SER A 568 -13.66 -0.63 -8.31
C SER A 568 -12.16 -0.32 -8.31
N LYS A 569 -11.43 -0.73 -9.37
CA LYS A 569 -9.99 -0.43 -9.52
C LYS A 569 -9.67 1.07 -9.69
N LEU A 570 -10.66 1.93 -9.94
CA LEU A 570 -10.48 3.38 -10.08
C LEU A 570 -11.21 4.19 -8.99
N LEU A 571 -11.71 3.52 -7.95
CA LEU A 571 -12.28 4.16 -6.77
C LEU A 571 -11.18 4.29 -5.69
N PRO A 572 -10.62 5.50 -5.47
CA PRO A 572 -9.60 5.69 -4.45
C PRO A 572 -10.17 5.58 -3.03
N GLU A 573 -9.27 5.27 -2.08
CA GLU A 573 -9.56 5.23 -0.65
C GLU A 573 -8.69 6.23 0.11
N ASN A 574 -9.30 6.98 1.03
CA ASN A 574 -8.59 7.77 2.03
C ASN A 574 -8.38 6.93 3.29
N ILE A 575 -7.13 6.78 3.71
CA ILE A 575 -6.73 5.77 4.69
C ILE A 575 -6.26 6.46 5.98
N GLN A 576 -6.83 6.06 7.11
CA GLN A 576 -6.38 6.43 8.45
C GLN A 576 -5.87 5.21 9.20
N ILE A 577 -4.69 5.28 9.80
CA ILE A 577 -4.18 4.27 10.73
C ILE A 577 -4.45 4.72 12.17
N GLN A 578 -4.96 3.84 13.04
CA GLN A 578 -5.16 4.15 14.45
C GLN A 578 -3.85 4.62 15.10
N GLY A 579 -3.86 5.82 15.70
CA GLY A 579 -2.66 6.43 16.30
C GLY A 579 -1.57 6.84 15.29
N GLY A 580 -1.81 6.66 13.99
CA GLY A 580 -0.86 6.89 12.91
C GLY A 580 -1.28 8.00 11.95
N THR A 581 -0.60 8.04 10.81
CA THR A 581 -0.75 9.08 9.78
C THR A 581 -1.90 8.78 8.84
N GLN A 582 -2.66 9.82 8.49
CA GLN A 582 -3.64 9.79 7.41
C GLN A 582 -2.93 9.90 6.06
N TYR A 583 -3.30 9.09 5.08
CA TYR A 583 -2.78 9.22 3.72
C TYR A 583 -3.81 8.81 2.67
N THR A 584 -3.66 9.36 1.47
CA THR A 584 -4.51 9.05 0.31
C THR A 584 -3.62 8.51 -0.81
N LYS A 585 -3.93 7.32 -1.33
CA LYS A 585 -3.12 6.71 -2.40
C LYS A 585 -3.27 7.43 -3.76
N ALA A 586 -4.48 7.92 -4.04
CA ALA A 586 -4.80 8.69 -5.24
C ALA A 586 -5.92 9.70 -4.96
N LEU A 587 -5.85 10.90 -5.55
CA LEU A 587 -6.93 11.89 -5.39
C LEU A 587 -8.25 11.39 -6.02
N PRO A 588 -9.41 11.85 -5.50
CA PRO A 588 -10.73 11.39 -5.97
C PRO A 588 -10.89 11.47 -7.49
N ILE A 589 -11.56 10.46 -8.04
CA ILE A 589 -12.03 10.50 -9.42
C ILE A 589 -13.22 11.44 -9.52
N ARG A 590 -13.21 12.28 -10.56
CA ARG A 590 -14.23 13.32 -10.77
C ARG A 590 -14.67 13.37 -12.22
N LEU A 591 -15.97 13.53 -12.45
CA LEU A 591 -16.50 13.96 -13.74
C LEU A 591 -16.88 15.43 -13.64
N CYS A 592 -16.37 16.24 -14.57
CA CYS A 592 -16.58 17.68 -14.60
C CYS A 592 -17.25 18.09 -15.91
N TYR A 593 -18.34 18.83 -15.84
CA TYR A 593 -19.07 19.31 -17.02
C TYR A 593 -19.72 20.67 -16.77
N LYS A 594 -20.08 21.36 -17.84
CA LYS A 594 -20.79 22.63 -17.80
C LYS A 594 -22.26 22.45 -18.10
N VAL A 595 -23.11 23.15 -17.36
CA VAL A 595 -24.55 23.22 -17.59
C VAL A 595 -24.96 24.69 -17.74
N GLY A 596 -25.76 25.01 -18.75
CA GLY A 596 -26.25 26.37 -18.98
C GLY A 596 -27.62 26.39 -19.65
N PRO A 597 -28.26 27.57 -19.80
CA PRO A 597 -29.59 27.68 -20.39
C PRO A 597 -29.58 27.28 -21.87
N THR A 598 -30.60 26.54 -22.28
CA THR A 598 -30.91 26.26 -23.69
C THR A 598 -31.20 27.55 -24.45
N LYS A 599 -30.97 27.55 -25.76
CA LYS A 599 -31.29 28.71 -26.62
C LYS A 599 -32.77 29.06 -26.54
N GLU A 600 -33.62 28.05 -26.49
CA GLU A 600 -35.08 28.19 -26.40
C GLU A 600 -35.50 28.88 -25.09
N ALA A 601 -34.87 28.53 -23.96
CA ALA A 601 -35.17 29.20 -22.69
C ALA A 601 -34.75 30.67 -22.69
N ILE A 602 -33.62 31.01 -23.31
CA ILE A 602 -33.18 32.40 -23.46
C ILE A 602 -34.15 33.16 -24.37
N LEU A 603 -34.55 32.57 -25.50
CA LEU A 603 -35.48 33.18 -26.45
C LEU A 603 -36.85 33.45 -25.81
N GLU A 604 -37.39 32.48 -25.08
CA GLU A 604 -38.65 32.62 -24.36
C GLU A 604 -38.59 33.79 -23.36
N ALA A 605 -37.52 33.88 -22.57
CA ALA A 605 -37.36 34.97 -21.61
C ALA A 605 -37.19 36.35 -22.28
N ALA A 606 -36.60 36.40 -23.49
CA ALA A 606 -36.49 37.62 -24.27
C ALA A 606 -37.87 38.13 -24.76
N THR A 607 -38.86 37.25 -24.88
CA THR A 607 -40.23 37.60 -25.32
C THR A 607 -41.17 38.00 -24.19
N PHE A 608 -40.70 38.03 -22.94
CA PHE A 608 -41.52 38.44 -21.81
C PHE A 608 -41.98 39.90 -21.92
N GLU A 609 -43.31 40.09 -21.93
CA GLU A 609 -43.99 41.39 -22.00
C GLU A 609 -43.66 42.34 -20.83
N THR A 610 -43.30 41.79 -19.66
CA THR A 610 -42.98 42.58 -18.46
C THR A 610 -41.73 42.03 -17.76
N MET A 611 -41.03 42.90 -17.03
CA MET A 611 -39.87 42.51 -16.21
C MET A 611 -40.24 41.67 -14.98
N GLU A 612 -41.52 41.62 -14.63
CA GLU A 612 -42.04 40.81 -13.51
C GLU A 612 -42.19 39.34 -13.91
N MET A 613 -42.25 39.05 -15.22
CA MET A 613 -42.20 37.69 -15.70
C MET A 613 -40.78 37.16 -15.62
N GLU A 614 -40.61 36.07 -14.89
CA GLU A 614 -39.34 35.41 -14.65
C GLU A 614 -39.46 33.93 -14.96
N LYS A 615 -38.41 33.36 -15.57
CA LYS A 615 -38.25 31.92 -15.69
C LYS A 615 -37.13 31.46 -14.78
N ILE A 616 -37.42 30.47 -13.96
CA ILE A 616 -36.45 29.88 -13.05
C ILE A 616 -35.95 28.57 -13.64
N LEU A 617 -34.64 28.47 -13.79
CA LEU A 617 -33.93 27.30 -14.29
C LEU A 617 -33.01 26.76 -13.18
N TYR A 618 -32.80 25.46 -13.19
CA TYR A 618 -31.95 24.77 -12.23
C TYR A 618 -30.98 23.85 -12.96
N THR A 619 -29.76 23.69 -12.44
CA THR A 619 -28.77 22.81 -13.09
C THR A 619 -29.20 21.34 -13.11
N ASN A 620 -30.04 20.90 -12.16
CA ASN A 620 -30.73 19.61 -12.20
C ASN A 620 -32.23 19.69 -11.83
N MET A 621 -32.98 18.66 -12.22
CA MET A 621 -34.38 18.43 -11.85
C MET A 621 -34.46 18.07 -10.36
N TRP A 622 -34.55 19.07 -9.49
CA TRP A 622 -34.58 18.86 -8.04
C TRP A 622 -35.99 18.56 -7.48
N ASP A 623 -37.03 18.65 -8.32
CA ASP A 623 -38.43 18.43 -7.97
C ASP A 623 -38.81 16.93 -7.99
N GLU A 624 -39.83 16.56 -7.21
CA GLU A 624 -40.53 15.26 -7.29
C GLU A 624 -39.63 13.99 -7.30
N GLY A 625 -38.50 13.99 -6.58
CA GLY A 625 -37.62 12.81 -6.50
C GLY A 625 -36.76 12.56 -7.76
N LYS A 626 -36.53 13.60 -8.58
CA LYS A 626 -35.67 13.54 -9.77
C LYS A 626 -34.24 14.03 -9.52
N GLU A 627 -33.86 14.16 -8.25
CA GLU A 627 -32.55 14.62 -7.79
C GLU A 627 -31.39 13.79 -8.38
N ALA A 628 -30.19 14.37 -8.35
CA ALA A 628 -28.99 13.62 -8.70
C ALA A 628 -28.77 12.50 -7.69
N THR A 629 -28.35 11.32 -8.15
CA THR A 629 -28.10 10.17 -7.28
C THR A 629 -26.76 9.54 -7.56
N ALA A 630 -26.18 8.90 -6.55
CA ALA A 630 -25.07 7.97 -6.68
C ALA A 630 -25.46 6.60 -6.12
N THR A 631 -25.25 5.56 -6.90
CA THR A 631 -25.62 4.18 -6.56
C THR A 631 -24.37 3.31 -6.50
N TYR A 632 -24.23 2.48 -5.47
CA TYR A 632 -23.03 1.66 -5.29
C TYR A 632 -23.31 0.37 -4.50
N ILE A 633 -22.42 -0.61 -4.69
CA ILE A 633 -22.49 -1.93 -4.04
C ILE A 633 -21.31 -2.00 -3.07
N PRO A 634 -21.54 -1.86 -1.74
CA PRO A 634 -20.46 -2.01 -0.78
C PRO A 634 -19.96 -3.46 -0.75
N ASN A 635 -18.71 -3.65 -0.31
CA ASN A 635 -18.20 -4.97 -0.02
C ASN A 635 -19.12 -5.70 1.00
N SER A 636 -19.34 -7.00 0.81
CA SER A 636 -20.16 -7.80 1.73
C SER A 636 -19.62 -7.83 3.16
N GLU A 637 -18.31 -7.65 3.33
CA GLU A 637 -17.62 -7.57 4.62
C GLU A 637 -17.41 -6.11 5.09
N ASN A 638 -18.01 -5.13 4.41
CA ASN A 638 -17.82 -3.72 4.74
C ASN A 638 -18.39 -3.38 6.13
N PRO A 639 -17.54 -2.98 7.10
CA PRO A 639 -17.97 -2.76 8.48
C PRO A 639 -18.94 -1.58 8.62
N TYR A 640 -18.91 -0.59 7.72
CA TYR A 640 -19.86 0.52 7.71
C TYR A 640 -21.30 0.06 7.43
N TYR A 641 -21.46 -1.02 6.65
CA TYR A 641 -22.74 -1.54 6.20
C TYR A 641 -23.09 -2.91 6.82
N TYR A 642 -22.32 -3.35 7.83
CA TYR A 642 -22.48 -4.62 8.53
C TYR A 642 -23.83 -4.68 9.29
N GLY A 643 -24.54 -5.80 9.18
CA GLY A 643 -25.89 -6.01 9.75
C GLY A 643 -27.01 -6.26 8.72
N TYR A 644 -26.72 -6.23 7.42
CA TYR A 644 -27.69 -6.46 6.35
C TYR A 644 -28.11 -7.93 6.17
N GLU A 645 -27.20 -8.89 6.29
CA GLU A 645 -27.53 -10.32 6.09
C GLU A 645 -28.54 -10.84 7.16
N GLU A 646 -28.52 -10.23 8.35
CA GLU A 646 -29.37 -10.64 9.47
C GLU A 646 -30.70 -9.88 9.55
N ASN A 647 -30.87 -8.75 8.84
CA ASN A 647 -32.11 -7.96 8.87
C ASN A 647 -32.39 -7.22 7.54
N PRO A 648 -33.27 -7.76 6.66
CA PRO A 648 -33.64 -7.11 5.40
C PRO A 648 -34.46 -5.81 5.56
N ASN A 649 -34.93 -5.50 6.78
CA ASN A 649 -35.58 -4.22 7.13
C ASN A 649 -34.61 -3.23 7.78
N PHE A 650 -33.31 -3.54 7.85
CA PHE A 650 -32.30 -2.63 8.36
C PHE A 650 -32.21 -1.38 7.48
N VAL A 651 -32.65 -0.24 8.02
CA VAL A 651 -32.42 1.08 7.44
C VAL A 651 -31.04 1.51 7.92
N GLY A 652 -30.05 1.48 7.03
CA GLY A 652 -28.65 1.77 7.37
C GLY A 652 -28.48 3.09 8.14
N TYR A 653 -27.51 3.06 9.05
CA TYR A 653 -27.09 4.06 10.04
C TYR A 653 -27.23 5.55 9.68
N GLU A 654 -27.27 6.37 10.77
CA GLU A 654 -27.62 7.79 10.87
C GLU A 654 -27.60 8.63 9.59
N GLU A 655 -28.73 9.32 9.40
CA GLU A 655 -28.94 10.41 8.46
C GLU A 655 -27.83 11.47 8.62
N GLY A 656 -26.71 11.25 7.96
CA GLY A 656 -25.63 12.21 7.84
C GLY A 656 -26.09 13.36 6.96
N GLU A 657 -26.93 14.23 7.50
CA GLU A 657 -27.18 15.52 6.89
C GLU A 657 -25.87 16.30 6.94
N ILE A 658 -25.20 16.45 5.80
CA ILE A 658 -24.25 17.56 5.67
C ILE A 658 -25.12 18.81 5.73
N ALA A 659 -25.14 19.47 6.90
CA ALA A 659 -25.90 20.69 7.12
C ALA A 659 -25.44 21.76 6.12
N LYS A 660 -26.32 22.12 5.17
CA LYS A 660 -26.10 23.23 4.23
C LYS A 660 -26.83 24.47 4.73
N ASP A 661 -26.55 24.87 5.96
CA ASP A 661 -27.11 26.05 6.63
C ASP A 661 -26.89 27.39 5.88
N LYS A 662 -26.14 27.36 4.77
CA LYS A 662 -25.91 28.46 3.82
C LYS A 662 -26.39 28.21 2.39
N ASN A 663 -27.25 27.21 2.13
CA ASN A 663 -27.75 26.91 0.79
C ASN A 663 -28.58 28.09 0.23
N THR A 664 -27.98 28.88 -0.65
CA THR A 664 -28.55 30.11 -1.19
C THR A 664 -29.54 29.85 -2.31
N THR A 665 -29.48 28.69 -2.98
CA THR A 665 -30.43 28.32 -4.04
C THR A 665 -31.82 27.95 -3.51
N LYS A 666 -31.91 27.65 -2.20
CA LYS A 666 -33.12 27.17 -1.50
C LYS A 666 -33.61 25.79 -1.98
N THR A 667 -32.81 25.07 -2.76
CA THR A 667 -33.10 23.68 -3.14
C THR A 667 -32.53 22.76 -2.07
N LYS A 668 -33.38 22.21 -1.19
CA LYS A 668 -33.13 21.29 -0.04
C LYS A 668 -31.77 21.41 0.73
N GLN A 669 -31.88 21.47 2.05
CA GLN A 669 -30.83 21.87 3.00
C GLN A 669 -29.70 20.83 3.24
N TYR A 670 -29.60 19.74 2.46
CA TYR A 670 -28.68 18.63 2.74
C TYR A 670 -28.34 17.80 1.49
N SER A 671 -27.14 17.22 1.42
CA SER A 671 -26.91 15.98 0.67
C SER A 671 -27.35 14.86 1.60
N ARG A 672 -28.43 14.15 1.26
CA ARG A 672 -28.85 12.99 2.04
C ARG A 672 -28.33 11.75 1.36
N SER A 673 -27.30 11.13 1.92
CA SER A 673 -26.98 9.74 1.61
C SER A 673 -28.03 8.85 2.25
N TYR A 674 -29.21 8.71 1.64
CA TYR A 674 -30.26 7.84 2.15
C TYR A 674 -29.88 6.38 1.84
N GLY A 675 -29.32 5.67 2.80
CA GLY A 675 -28.97 4.26 2.64
C GLY A 675 -30.20 3.33 2.63
N LYS A 676 -31.11 3.42 1.65
CA LYS A 676 -32.05 2.31 1.40
C LYS A 676 -31.29 1.22 0.65
N ILE A 677 -30.77 0.25 1.40
CA ILE A 677 -30.20 -0.95 0.81
C ILE A 677 -31.34 -1.74 0.16
N LYS A 678 -31.34 -1.80 -1.17
CA LYS A 678 -32.23 -2.69 -1.92
C LYS A 678 -31.36 -3.61 -2.76
N ASN A 679 -31.48 -4.93 -2.54
CA ASN A 679 -30.68 -5.92 -3.26
C ASN A 679 -29.17 -5.63 -3.21
N LYS A 680 -28.59 -5.41 -2.02
CA LYS A 680 -27.16 -5.07 -1.82
C LYS A 680 -26.69 -3.75 -2.47
N THR A 681 -27.61 -2.87 -2.86
CA THR A 681 -27.29 -1.61 -3.53
C THR A 681 -27.70 -0.42 -2.66
N ILE A 682 -26.78 0.51 -2.42
CA ILE A 682 -27.02 1.80 -1.76
C ILE A 682 -27.35 2.86 -2.82
N THR A 683 -28.23 3.82 -2.52
CA THR A 683 -28.49 4.99 -3.38
C THR A 683 -28.44 6.28 -2.56
N ALA A 684 -27.39 7.07 -2.74
CA ALA A 684 -27.26 8.40 -2.13
C ALA A 684 -27.91 9.47 -3.03
N THR A 685 -28.57 10.45 -2.42
CA THR A 685 -29.14 11.62 -3.08
C THR A 685 -28.23 12.84 -2.92
N LEU A 686 -27.92 13.51 -4.03
CA LEU A 686 -26.96 14.61 -4.08
C LEU A 686 -27.70 15.95 -4.30
N GLY A 687 -27.55 16.86 -3.35
CA GLY A 687 -28.44 18.02 -3.22
C GLY A 687 -27.87 19.40 -3.63
N ASN A 688 -26.65 19.53 -4.16
CA ASN A 688 -26.15 20.84 -4.59
C ASN A 688 -26.73 21.22 -5.96
N ASN A 689 -27.11 22.49 -6.11
CA ASN A 689 -27.69 23.00 -7.35
C ASN A 689 -27.17 24.41 -7.68
N GLY A 690 -27.43 24.82 -8.92
CA GLY A 690 -27.36 26.19 -9.37
C GLY A 690 -28.76 26.65 -9.77
N LYS A 691 -29.14 27.86 -9.38
CA LYS A 691 -30.39 28.51 -9.76
C LYS A 691 -30.08 29.69 -10.68
N LEU A 692 -30.76 29.74 -11.81
CA LEU A 692 -30.69 30.85 -12.75
C LEU A 692 -32.11 31.39 -12.97
N THR A 693 -32.34 32.63 -12.57
CA THR A 693 -33.56 33.36 -12.90
C THR A 693 -33.29 34.24 -14.12
N ILE A 694 -34.10 34.11 -15.17
CA ILE A 694 -33.98 34.91 -16.39
C ILE A 694 -35.25 35.72 -16.66
N SER A 695 -35.09 36.95 -17.15
CA SER A 695 -36.18 37.85 -17.53
C SER A 695 -35.78 38.84 -18.64
N ALA A 696 -36.75 39.51 -19.25
CA ALA A 696 -36.47 40.50 -20.30
C ALA A 696 -35.56 41.64 -19.79
N ALA A 697 -34.53 41.99 -20.56
CA ALA A 697 -33.73 43.18 -20.28
C ALA A 697 -34.37 44.41 -20.94
N ASN A 698 -34.69 45.44 -20.16
CA ASN A 698 -35.31 46.68 -20.66
C ASN A 698 -34.59 47.25 -21.89
N THR A 699 -35.33 47.49 -22.97
CA THR A 699 -34.91 48.42 -24.03
C THR A 699 -35.86 49.60 -24.26
N ASN A 700 -37.04 49.69 -23.63
CA ASN A 700 -37.93 50.86 -23.80
C ASN A 700 -38.87 51.12 -22.61
N LYS A 701 -38.49 52.03 -21.72
CA LYS A 701 -39.40 52.96 -21.01
C LYS A 701 -38.58 54.18 -20.58
N ILE A 702 -38.37 55.10 -21.52
CA ILE A 702 -38.11 56.49 -21.17
C ILE A 702 -39.39 56.97 -20.49
N TYR A 703 -39.39 57.12 -19.17
CA TYR A 703 -40.38 57.96 -18.52
C TYR A 703 -40.11 59.39 -19.02
N GLN A 704 -40.87 59.84 -20.02
CA GLN A 704 -40.99 61.28 -20.27
C GLN A 704 -41.60 61.88 -19.01
N LEU A 705 -40.77 62.56 -18.22
CA LEU A 705 -41.28 63.49 -17.21
C LEU A 705 -42.08 64.58 -17.93
N PRO A 706 -43.19 65.07 -17.37
CA PRO A 706 -43.96 66.13 -17.98
C PRO A 706 -43.08 67.37 -18.16
N ASP A 707 -43.13 67.91 -19.36
CA ASP A 707 -42.49 69.16 -19.75
C ASP A 707 -42.99 70.31 -18.86
N THR A 708 -42.14 70.76 -17.94
CA THR A 708 -42.24 72.11 -17.36
C THR A 708 -41.02 72.89 -17.83
N GLY A 709 -41.22 73.60 -18.94
CA GLY A 709 -40.22 74.40 -19.62
C GLY A 709 -39.46 75.37 -18.70
N GLY A 710 -38.16 75.49 -18.98
CA GLY A 710 -37.25 76.43 -18.35
C GLY A 710 -35.83 76.26 -18.88
N ASN A 711 -35.51 77.01 -19.94
CA ASN A 711 -34.21 77.07 -20.62
C ASN A 711 -32.99 77.20 -19.69
N GLY A 712 -31.91 76.46 -20.00
CA GLY A 712 -30.56 76.84 -19.55
C GLY A 712 -29.51 75.72 -19.57
N THR A 713 -28.92 75.44 -20.74
CA THR A 713 -27.49 75.12 -20.98
C THR A 713 -26.77 74.02 -20.14
N ASN A 714 -26.63 72.85 -20.77
CA ASN A 714 -25.41 72.03 -20.97
C ASN A 714 -24.31 71.83 -19.89
N THR A 715 -23.96 70.53 -19.74
CA THR A 715 -22.62 69.90 -19.50
C THR A 715 -22.11 69.68 -18.07
N TYR A 716 -21.95 68.38 -17.73
CA TYR A 716 -20.88 67.70 -16.98
C TYR A 716 -20.19 68.36 -15.76
N THR A 717 -20.00 67.49 -14.74
CA THR A 717 -18.96 67.51 -13.68
C THR A 717 -19.33 68.19 -12.37
N TYR A 718 -19.48 67.42 -11.28
CA TYR A 718 -18.94 67.84 -9.99
C TYR A 718 -18.41 66.64 -9.18
N ILE A 719 -17.08 66.64 -9.09
CA ILE A 719 -16.28 66.09 -7.99
C ILE A 719 -16.77 66.75 -6.68
N GLY A 720 -17.02 65.96 -5.65
CA GLY A 720 -17.48 66.45 -4.35
C GLY A 720 -17.21 65.47 -3.23
N ALA A 721 -16.06 65.66 -2.58
CA ALA A 721 -15.63 64.94 -1.40
C ALA A 721 -16.70 64.93 -0.29
N ILE A 722 -17.05 63.73 0.19
CA ILE A 722 -17.57 63.52 1.55
C ILE A 722 -16.68 62.48 2.23
N LEU A 723 -15.56 62.99 2.73
CA LEU A 723 -14.93 62.56 3.97
C LEU A 723 -14.80 63.83 4.82
N ILE A 724 -14.83 63.67 6.15
CA ILE A 724 -14.66 64.68 7.21
C ILE A 724 -15.98 65.18 7.82
N ALA A 725 -16.56 64.38 8.72
CA ALA A 725 -17.15 64.85 10.00
C ALA A 725 -17.64 63.68 10.85
N THR A 726 -16.73 62.81 11.34
CA THR A 726 -17.02 61.98 12.53
C THR A 726 -15.81 61.53 13.34
N SER A 727 -14.58 61.92 13.00
CA SER A 727 -13.39 61.50 13.79
C SER A 727 -12.43 62.62 14.20
N LEU A 728 -12.80 63.90 14.02
CA LEU A 728 -12.00 65.05 14.45
C LEU A 728 -12.62 65.90 15.58
N ILE A 729 -13.71 65.42 16.19
CA ILE A 729 -14.32 66.05 17.37
C ILE A 729 -14.48 64.98 18.46
N TYR A 730 -13.36 64.47 18.99
CA TYR A 730 -13.40 63.93 20.36
C TYR A 730 -12.13 64.09 21.19
N ASN A 731 -10.92 64.33 20.65
CA ASN A 731 -9.76 64.40 21.55
C ASN A 731 -8.70 65.49 21.24
N ARG A 732 -9.17 66.67 20.80
CA ARG A 732 -8.37 67.91 20.88
C ARG A 732 -9.07 69.02 21.67
N TYR A 733 -9.85 68.64 22.69
CA TYR A 733 -10.43 69.51 23.71
C TYR A 733 -10.13 69.02 25.13
N LYS A 734 -8.85 68.80 25.46
CA LYS A 734 -8.34 69.18 26.80
C LYS A 734 -6.83 69.41 26.77
N LYS A 735 -6.51 70.64 26.39
CA LYS A 735 -5.23 71.32 26.48
C LYS A 735 -4.78 71.36 27.96
N ASN A 736 -3.52 70.96 28.19
CA ASN A 736 -2.53 71.45 29.17
C ASN A 736 -2.92 71.91 30.59
N ARG A 737 -2.14 71.37 31.55
CA ARG A 737 -1.80 71.88 32.91
C ARG A 737 -2.96 71.78 33.92
N ASP A 738 -2.82 71.10 35.06
CA ASP A 738 -1.84 71.38 36.10
C ASP A 738 -1.26 70.16 36.84
N ASN A 739 -0.08 70.41 37.42
CA ASN A 739 0.70 69.62 38.37
C ASN A 739 -0.11 69.08 39.56
N ILE A 740 0.36 67.98 40.17
CA ILE A 740 0.91 67.94 41.54
C ILE A 740 1.30 66.50 41.93
N ASN A 741 2.53 66.37 42.41
CA ASN A 741 3.09 65.24 43.15
C ASN A 741 2.24 64.89 44.38
N LEU A 742 2.25 63.65 44.85
CA LEU A 742 2.68 63.28 46.22
C LEU A 742 2.52 61.77 46.47
N THR A 743 3.59 61.24 47.06
CA THR A 743 3.78 59.95 47.78
C THR A 743 3.73 58.64 47.03
#